data_AF-A0A2I4CPW0-F1
#
_entry.id   AF-A0A2I4CPW0-F1
#
_cell.length_a   1.000
_cell.length_b   1.000
_cell.length_c   1.000
_cell.angle_alpha   90.00
_cell.angle_beta   90.00
_cell.angle_gamma   90.00
#
_symmetry.space_group_name_H-M   'P 1'
#
loop_
_entity.id
_entity.type
_entity.pdbx_description
1 polymer ?
#
loop_
_entity_poly.entity_id
_entity_poly.type
_entity_poly.pdbx_seq_one_letter_code
_entity_poly.pdbx_strand_id
1 'polypeptide(L)'
;MTLLDLWLSRSIPMCLLLQSLVLMALCFPSASMCPKGCSCLRDPHLHGLNVTCSQSSLKEIPSNLPGDTVLLRLDHNQIGAVPEKAFYELKRLRELNLSYNAVETLGEDAFSGIDGTLQVLDLSHNHITNVHKNAFTKLRARIIVHDNPWHCECALQQGAGGVAHNHEVASRVVCGSSELFDLEGRPVMAVDTDLCNLAKRTTDYAMLVTMFGWFAMVISYVVYYVRQNQEDARRHLEYLKSLPTQQKNLEGYVGFANLPNQVYRKSVKRGFEFTLMVVGESGLGKSTLMNSLFLTDLYSPEYPGRGRRMAQQKNLEGYVGFANLPNQVYRKSVKRGFEFTLMVVGESGLGKSTLMNSLFLTDLYSPEYPGPSHRINKTVQVEQSKVLVKEGGVHLLLTIVDTPGFGDAVDNSSCWQPVIDYIDSKFEDFLNAESRVNRRQMPDNRVHCCLYFIAPSGHGLKPLDTEFMKRLHEKVNIIPLIAKADTLTPEECQQFKKQIMAEIHEHKIKIYDFPETDDEEEMKVIRKIKDRLPLAVVGSNTIIEVNGKRVRGRQYPWGVAEVDNGEHCDFMILRNMLIRNHMQDLKDVTNNVHYENYRSRKLAAVTCNGVDNNQNKGLLTKSEPADDMSPIGQMEEERREHLAKMKKMEQEMEQVFEMKVKEKLQKLRDSEAELQRRHEQMKNNLELQLRELEEKRRQFEDEKTNWEAQQKILEASRNVEKGKKKKIF
;
A
#
# COMPACT_ATOMS: atom_id res chain seq x y z
N MET A 1 -17.75 121.54 -26.19
CA MET A 1 -19.11 121.21 -26.64
C MET A 1 -18.99 119.90 -27.40
N THR A 2 -19.11 118.81 -26.66
CA THR A 2 -20.23 117.83 -26.70
C THR A 2 -19.99 116.81 -27.81
N LEU A 3 -19.54 115.60 -27.46
CA LEU A 3 -20.25 114.53 -26.74
C LEU A 3 -21.06 113.68 -27.71
N LEU A 4 -20.72 112.39 -27.73
CA LEU A 4 -21.63 111.24 -27.69
C LEU A 4 -22.73 111.05 -28.77
N ASP A 5 -23.11 112.05 -29.57
CA ASP A 5 -24.37 111.99 -30.32
C ASP A 5 -24.26 111.57 -31.79
N LEU A 6 -23.07 111.54 -32.40
CA LEU A 6 -22.95 111.11 -33.81
C LEU A 6 -22.58 109.63 -34.02
N TRP A 7 -22.25 108.90 -32.95
CA TRP A 7 -22.01 107.45 -33.01
C TRP A 7 -23.29 106.62 -32.86
N LEU A 8 -24.45 107.24 -32.55
CA LEU A 8 -25.71 106.56 -32.26
C LEU A 8 -26.75 106.54 -33.41
N SER A 9 -26.53 107.20 -34.54
CA SER A 9 -27.57 107.33 -35.58
C SER A 9 -27.51 106.30 -36.74
N ARG A 10 -26.55 105.36 -36.74
CA ARG A 10 -26.39 104.41 -37.85
C ARG A 10 -27.05 103.03 -37.70
N SER A 11 -27.80 102.76 -36.64
CA SER A 11 -28.21 101.37 -36.34
C SER A 11 -29.71 101.15 -36.09
N ILE A 12 -30.57 102.15 -36.32
CA ILE A 12 -32.01 102.06 -36.01
C ILE A 12 -32.81 101.21 -37.05
N PRO A 13 -32.55 101.25 -38.37
CA PRO A 13 -33.34 100.45 -39.32
C PRO A 13 -33.00 98.95 -39.28
N MET A 14 -31.77 98.59 -38.88
CA MET A 14 -31.36 97.19 -38.75
C MET A 14 -31.91 96.54 -37.47
N CYS A 15 -32.08 97.32 -36.39
CA CYS A 15 -32.64 96.84 -35.13
C CYS A 15 -34.15 96.57 -35.21
N LEU A 16 -34.90 97.36 -36.01
CA LEU A 16 -36.34 97.17 -36.22
C LEU A 16 -36.67 95.92 -37.06
N LEU A 17 -35.84 95.57 -38.05
CA LEU A 17 -35.97 94.33 -38.83
C LEU A 17 -35.64 93.08 -38.01
N LEU A 18 -34.68 93.18 -37.09
CA LEU A 18 -34.36 92.11 -36.13
C LEU A 18 -35.47 91.95 -35.08
N GLN A 19 -36.08 93.05 -34.61
CA GLN A 19 -37.21 92.98 -33.68
C GLN A 19 -38.47 92.39 -34.33
N SER A 20 -38.74 92.64 -35.62
CA SER A 20 -39.88 92.00 -36.32
C SER A 20 -39.66 90.52 -36.60
N LEU A 21 -38.42 90.08 -36.87
CA LEU A 21 -38.06 88.67 -37.02
C LEU A 21 -38.10 87.92 -35.67
N VAL A 22 -37.71 88.56 -34.58
CA VAL A 22 -37.79 87.98 -33.21
C VAL A 22 -39.23 87.92 -32.71
N LEU A 23 -40.09 88.90 -33.01
CA LEU A 23 -41.52 88.85 -32.70
C LEU A 23 -42.30 87.80 -33.51
N MET A 24 -41.92 87.56 -34.78
CA MET A 24 -42.47 86.44 -35.57
C MET A 24 -41.94 85.07 -35.10
N ALA A 25 -40.74 85.00 -34.53
CA ALA A 25 -40.18 83.78 -33.93
C ALA A 25 -40.73 83.46 -32.52
N LEU A 26 -41.23 84.47 -31.79
CA LEU A 26 -41.82 84.32 -30.46
C LEU A 26 -43.34 84.05 -30.46
N CYS A 27 -43.99 84.04 -31.63
CA CYS A 27 -45.44 83.83 -31.77
C CYS A 27 -45.85 82.44 -32.28
N PHE A 28 -44.90 81.51 -32.42
CA PHE A 28 -45.23 80.09 -32.46
C PHE A 28 -44.99 79.52 -31.06
N PRO A 29 -46.02 79.24 -30.26
CA PRO A 29 -45.86 78.18 -29.28
C PRO A 29 -45.44 76.97 -30.11
N SER A 30 -44.26 76.42 -29.82
CA SER A 30 -43.82 75.14 -30.36
C SER A 30 -45.04 74.24 -30.33
N ALA A 31 -45.59 73.92 -31.50
CA ALA A 31 -46.61 72.90 -31.59
C ALA A 31 -45.95 71.70 -30.91
N SER A 32 -46.44 71.37 -29.71
CA SER A 32 -46.00 70.19 -28.98
C SER A 32 -46.24 69.06 -29.96
N MET A 33 -45.16 68.57 -30.58
CA MET A 33 -45.21 67.49 -31.56
C MET A 33 -45.62 66.25 -30.78
N CYS A 34 -46.92 66.12 -30.56
CA CYS A 34 -47.50 64.94 -29.98
C CYS A 34 -47.31 63.81 -31.00
N PRO A 35 -46.86 62.62 -30.57
CA PRO A 35 -46.73 61.49 -31.48
C PRO A 35 -48.06 61.21 -32.20
N LYS A 36 -47.97 60.69 -33.43
CA LYS A 36 -49.17 60.33 -34.21
C LYS A 36 -49.95 59.26 -33.45
N GLY A 37 -51.24 59.53 -33.18
CA GLY A 37 -52.10 58.66 -32.36
C GLY A 37 -52.21 59.08 -30.90
N CYS A 38 -51.36 59.98 -30.42
CA CYS A 38 -51.40 60.46 -29.04
C CYS A 38 -52.13 61.80 -28.89
N SER A 39 -52.77 61.99 -27.73
CA SER A 39 -53.34 63.25 -27.28
C SER A 39 -52.49 63.83 -26.16
N CYS A 40 -51.97 65.04 -26.35
CA CYS A 40 -51.12 65.73 -25.40
C CYS A 40 -51.89 66.90 -24.80
N LEU A 41 -52.30 66.79 -23.53
CA LEU A 41 -53.04 67.83 -22.81
C LEU A 41 -52.15 68.46 -21.73
N ARG A 42 -52.08 69.78 -21.68
CA ARG A 42 -51.37 70.50 -20.61
C ARG A 42 -52.33 70.72 -19.44
N ASP A 43 -52.02 70.13 -18.30
CA ASP A 43 -52.83 70.25 -17.09
C ASP A 43 -52.40 71.49 -16.27
N PRO A 44 -53.32 72.43 -15.97
CA PRO A 44 -53.02 73.62 -15.16
C PRO A 44 -52.55 73.31 -13.73
N HIS A 45 -52.92 72.16 -13.17
CA HIS A 45 -52.65 71.80 -11.77
C HIS A 45 -51.37 70.97 -11.56
N LEU A 46 -50.91 70.22 -12.58
CA LEU A 46 -49.77 69.32 -12.47
C LEU A 46 -48.42 69.91 -12.94
N HIS A 47 -48.40 71.16 -13.42
CA HIS A 47 -47.19 71.82 -13.96
C HIS A 47 -46.41 70.93 -14.96
N GLY A 48 -47.11 70.23 -15.86
CA GLY A 48 -46.52 69.33 -16.85
C GLY A 48 -47.54 68.79 -17.88
N LEU A 49 -47.08 67.89 -18.75
CA LEU A 49 -47.86 67.37 -19.87
C LEU A 49 -48.44 65.99 -19.57
N ASN A 50 -49.73 65.80 -19.86
CA ASN A 50 -50.41 64.52 -19.86
C ASN A 50 -50.47 63.99 -21.30
N VAL A 51 -49.82 62.86 -21.56
CA VAL A 51 -49.74 62.22 -22.87
C VAL A 51 -50.52 60.91 -22.83
N THR A 52 -51.62 60.85 -23.58
CA THR A 52 -52.48 59.67 -23.69
C THR A 52 -52.45 59.11 -25.11
N CYS A 53 -51.99 57.88 -25.27
CA CYS A 53 -51.90 57.16 -26.56
C CYS A 53 -52.66 55.82 -26.51
N SER A 54 -53.69 55.72 -25.69
CA SER A 54 -54.44 54.47 -25.50
C SER A 54 -55.16 54.06 -26.80
N GLN A 55 -55.24 52.75 -27.09
CA GLN A 55 -55.96 52.20 -28.27
C GLN A 55 -55.46 52.71 -29.64
N SER A 56 -54.18 53.07 -29.74
CA SER A 56 -53.58 53.63 -30.96
C SER A 56 -52.90 52.59 -31.85
N SER A 57 -53.06 51.29 -31.54
CA SER A 57 -52.43 50.16 -32.24
C SER A 57 -50.90 50.30 -32.36
N LEU A 58 -50.25 50.88 -31.35
CA LEU A 58 -48.80 51.08 -31.32
C LEU A 58 -48.08 49.75 -31.10
N LYS A 59 -47.06 49.46 -31.92
CA LYS A 59 -46.20 48.27 -31.77
C LYS A 59 -44.94 48.54 -30.95
N GLU A 60 -44.55 49.80 -30.86
CA GLU A 60 -43.34 50.27 -30.17
C GLU A 60 -43.64 51.59 -29.46
N ILE A 61 -42.82 51.92 -28.46
CA ILE A 61 -42.91 53.18 -27.73
C ILE A 61 -42.43 54.32 -28.65
N PRO A 62 -43.22 55.39 -28.86
CA PRO A 62 -42.81 56.51 -29.73
C PRO A 62 -41.53 57.19 -29.22
N SER A 63 -40.55 57.39 -30.10
CA SER A 63 -39.26 58.02 -29.74
C SER A 63 -39.33 59.54 -29.54
N ASN A 64 -40.43 60.17 -29.94
CA ASN A 64 -40.65 61.62 -29.91
C ASN A 64 -41.56 62.08 -28.76
N LEU A 65 -41.40 61.47 -27.57
CA LEU A 65 -42.15 61.86 -26.38
C LEU A 65 -41.60 63.18 -25.78
N PRO A 66 -42.47 64.13 -25.37
CA PRO A 66 -42.02 65.39 -24.76
C PRO A 66 -41.36 65.20 -23.39
N GLY A 67 -40.20 65.82 -23.16
CA GLY A 67 -39.46 65.70 -21.89
C GLY A 67 -40.17 66.28 -20.65
N ASP A 68 -41.22 67.11 -20.83
CA ASP A 68 -42.05 67.67 -19.76
C ASP A 68 -43.27 66.79 -19.40
N THR A 69 -43.33 65.56 -19.94
CA THR A 69 -44.38 64.58 -19.64
C THR A 69 -44.36 64.14 -18.19
N VAL A 70 -45.51 64.24 -17.52
CA VAL A 70 -45.74 63.84 -16.13
C VAL A 70 -46.58 62.56 -16.05
N LEU A 71 -47.53 62.40 -16.96
CA LEU A 71 -48.39 61.22 -17.04
C LEU A 71 -48.36 60.68 -18.46
N LEU A 72 -48.00 59.40 -18.61
CA LEU A 72 -47.89 58.72 -19.89
C LEU A 72 -48.77 57.46 -19.89
N ARG A 73 -49.82 57.47 -20.71
CA ARG A 73 -50.72 56.34 -20.93
C ARG A 73 -50.48 55.72 -22.30
N LEU A 74 -50.01 54.49 -22.30
CA LEU A 74 -49.73 53.66 -23.48
C LEU A 74 -50.55 52.36 -23.45
N ASP A 75 -51.61 52.31 -22.65
CA ASP A 75 -52.44 51.13 -22.44
C ASP A 75 -53.25 50.73 -23.69
N HIS A 76 -53.67 49.46 -23.77
CA HIS A 76 -54.45 48.92 -24.90
C HIS A 76 -53.76 49.11 -26.26
N ASN A 77 -52.47 48.81 -26.33
CA ASN A 77 -51.67 48.83 -27.56
C ASN A 77 -51.09 47.42 -27.83
N GLN A 78 -50.16 47.31 -28.79
CA GLN A 78 -49.51 46.06 -29.20
C GLN A 78 -48.00 46.11 -28.94
N ILE A 79 -47.58 46.80 -27.88
CA ILE A 79 -46.14 46.98 -27.57
C ILE A 79 -45.57 45.64 -27.10
N GLY A 80 -44.57 45.13 -27.81
CA GLY A 80 -43.98 43.81 -27.56
C GLY A 80 -42.78 43.80 -26.60
N ALA A 81 -42.04 44.91 -26.51
CA ALA A 81 -40.85 45.00 -25.66
C ALA A 81 -40.64 46.44 -25.18
N VAL A 82 -40.05 46.58 -23.99
CA VAL A 82 -39.57 47.88 -23.49
C VAL A 82 -38.04 47.89 -23.58
N PRO A 83 -37.46 48.62 -24.55
CA PRO A 83 -36.01 48.64 -24.74
C PRO A 83 -35.30 49.39 -23.60
N GLU A 84 -33.99 49.18 -23.50
CA GLU A 84 -33.15 49.89 -22.54
C GLU A 84 -33.25 51.42 -22.73
N LYS A 85 -33.34 52.17 -21.62
CA LYS A 85 -33.39 53.64 -21.62
C LYS A 85 -34.57 54.25 -22.41
N ALA A 86 -35.63 53.48 -22.66
CA ALA A 86 -36.81 53.94 -23.39
C ALA A 86 -37.41 55.26 -22.85
N PHE A 87 -37.28 55.51 -21.55
CA PHE A 87 -37.86 56.67 -20.86
C PHE A 87 -36.81 57.64 -20.29
N TYR A 88 -35.54 57.50 -20.66
CA TYR A 88 -34.42 58.20 -20.02
C TYR A 88 -34.54 59.74 -20.02
N GLU A 89 -35.13 60.31 -21.08
CA GLU A 89 -35.32 61.76 -21.25
C GLU A 89 -36.54 62.31 -20.48
N LEU A 90 -37.43 61.44 -19.94
CA LEU A 90 -38.69 61.82 -19.29
C LEU A 90 -38.52 62.05 -17.78
N LYS A 91 -37.59 62.93 -17.41
CA LYS A 91 -37.16 63.15 -16.01
C LYS A 91 -38.25 63.70 -15.05
N ARG A 92 -39.45 63.99 -15.54
CA ARG A 92 -40.59 64.48 -14.74
C ARG A 92 -41.74 63.48 -14.66
N LEU A 93 -41.58 62.29 -15.24
CA LEU A 93 -42.61 61.28 -15.31
C LEU A 93 -42.93 60.74 -13.92
N ARG A 94 -44.22 60.74 -13.58
CA ARG A 94 -44.78 60.25 -12.31
C ARG A 94 -45.65 59.01 -12.50
N GLU A 95 -46.41 58.94 -13.59
CA GLU A 95 -47.29 57.81 -13.86
C GLU A 95 -47.05 57.27 -15.27
N LEU A 96 -46.76 55.98 -15.35
CA LEU A 96 -46.58 55.24 -16.59
C LEU A 96 -47.54 54.05 -16.63
N ASN A 97 -48.45 54.06 -17.59
CA ASN A 97 -49.38 52.97 -17.81
C ASN A 97 -49.08 52.25 -19.14
N LEU A 98 -48.69 50.99 -19.05
CA LEU A 98 -48.39 50.06 -20.14
C LEU A 98 -49.28 48.80 -20.05
N SER A 99 -50.40 48.87 -19.31
CA SER A 99 -51.32 47.75 -19.17
C SER A 99 -51.99 47.35 -20.50
N TYR A 100 -52.47 46.11 -20.61
CA TYR A 100 -53.15 45.62 -21.81
C TYR A 100 -52.31 45.81 -23.09
N ASN A 101 -51.05 45.40 -23.02
CA ASN A 101 -50.12 45.36 -24.16
C ASN A 101 -49.64 43.92 -24.38
N ALA A 102 -48.69 43.72 -25.29
CA ALA A 102 -48.11 42.41 -25.60
C ALA A 102 -46.66 42.31 -25.08
N VAL A 103 -46.31 42.99 -23.98
CA VAL A 103 -44.92 43.09 -23.54
C VAL A 103 -44.41 41.73 -23.06
N GLU A 104 -43.40 41.19 -23.73
CA GLU A 104 -42.74 39.93 -23.38
C GLU A 104 -41.41 40.16 -22.64
N THR A 105 -40.66 41.18 -23.05
CA THR A 105 -39.30 41.44 -22.54
C THR A 105 -39.12 42.88 -22.06
N LEU A 106 -38.45 43.03 -20.92
CA LEU A 106 -38.00 44.29 -20.35
C LEU A 106 -36.46 44.33 -20.40
N GLY A 107 -35.88 45.35 -21.01
CA GLY A 107 -34.43 45.56 -21.00
C GLY A 107 -33.85 45.78 -19.59
N GLU A 108 -32.57 45.48 -19.39
CA GLU A 108 -31.91 45.46 -18.06
C GLU A 108 -32.02 46.80 -17.30
N ASP A 109 -32.04 47.91 -18.03
CA ASP A 109 -32.18 49.28 -17.54
C ASP A 109 -33.33 50.03 -18.26
N ALA A 110 -34.43 49.33 -18.57
CA ALA A 110 -35.60 49.89 -19.27
C ALA A 110 -36.16 51.17 -18.62
N PHE A 111 -36.14 51.26 -17.30
CA PHE A 111 -36.66 52.39 -16.52
C PHE A 111 -35.57 53.32 -15.96
N SER A 112 -34.34 53.22 -16.46
CA SER A 112 -33.26 54.11 -16.07
C SER A 112 -33.57 55.56 -16.45
N GLY A 113 -33.38 56.49 -15.51
CA GLY A 113 -33.63 57.92 -15.69
C GLY A 113 -34.97 58.41 -15.15
N ILE A 114 -35.92 57.49 -14.88
CA ILE A 114 -37.22 57.78 -14.22
C ILE A 114 -37.36 57.09 -12.86
N ASP A 115 -36.34 56.36 -12.42
CA ASP A 115 -36.31 55.54 -11.22
C ASP A 115 -36.58 56.32 -9.91
N GLY A 116 -36.17 57.58 -9.85
CA GLY A 116 -36.38 58.46 -8.70
C GLY A 116 -37.67 59.31 -8.75
N THR A 117 -38.30 59.45 -9.91
CA THR A 117 -39.46 60.36 -10.11
C THR A 117 -40.78 59.64 -10.30
N LEU A 118 -40.72 58.39 -10.79
CA LEU A 118 -41.90 57.57 -11.03
C LEU A 118 -42.59 57.19 -9.72
N GLN A 119 -43.89 57.39 -9.68
CA GLN A 119 -44.78 57.11 -8.54
C GLN A 119 -45.64 55.88 -8.79
N VAL A 120 -46.10 55.68 -10.03
CA VAL A 120 -46.96 54.54 -10.42
C VAL A 120 -46.47 53.97 -11.75
N LEU A 121 -46.29 52.66 -11.80
CA LEU A 121 -45.99 51.88 -12.99
C LEU A 121 -47.01 50.76 -13.12
N ASP A 122 -47.78 50.74 -14.20
CA ASP A 122 -48.73 49.67 -14.50
C ASP A 122 -48.27 48.85 -15.71
N LEU A 123 -48.00 47.58 -15.48
CA LEU A 123 -47.60 46.55 -16.45
C LEU A 123 -48.58 45.36 -16.42
N SER A 124 -49.77 45.53 -15.83
CA SER A 124 -50.76 44.46 -15.75
C SER A 124 -51.29 44.02 -17.12
N HIS A 125 -51.77 42.78 -17.24
CA HIS A 125 -52.33 42.23 -18.48
C HIS A 125 -51.35 42.34 -19.66
N ASN A 126 -50.15 41.78 -19.49
CA ASN A 126 -49.11 41.67 -20.52
C ASN A 126 -48.65 40.19 -20.65
N HIS A 127 -47.58 39.94 -21.41
CA HIS A 127 -47.04 38.59 -21.66
C HIS A 127 -45.64 38.39 -21.04
N ILE A 128 -45.36 39.07 -19.92
CA ILE A 128 -44.04 39.02 -19.29
C ILE A 128 -43.86 37.66 -18.63
N THR A 129 -42.79 36.96 -19.03
CA THR A 129 -42.44 35.64 -18.48
C THR A 129 -41.35 35.75 -17.42
N ASN A 130 -40.25 36.44 -17.73
CA ASN A 130 -39.09 36.60 -16.86
C ASN A 130 -38.65 38.06 -16.75
N VAL A 131 -38.06 38.41 -15.62
CA VAL A 131 -37.45 39.72 -15.38
C VAL A 131 -36.06 39.57 -14.79
N HIS A 132 -35.18 40.49 -15.15
CA HIS A 132 -33.85 40.54 -14.57
C HIS A 132 -33.93 40.87 -13.07
N LYS A 133 -33.00 40.31 -12.28
CA LYS A 133 -32.92 40.49 -10.82
C LYS A 133 -32.94 41.96 -10.35
N ASN A 134 -32.49 42.89 -11.20
CA ASN A 134 -32.39 44.30 -10.88
C ASN A 134 -33.50 45.18 -11.49
N ALA A 135 -34.37 44.63 -12.35
CA ALA A 135 -35.31 45.41 -13.18
C ALA A 135 -36.21 46.35 -12.37
N PHE A 136 -36.65 45.91 -11.18
CA PHE A 136 -37.53 46.69 -10.30
C PHE A 136 -36.83 47.22 -9.04
N THR A 137 -35.62 46.73 -8.73
CA THR A 137 -34.91 47.04 -7.47
C THR A 137 -34.57 48.52 -7.28
N LYS A 138 -34.34 49.25 -8.39
CA LYS A 138 -34.00 50.69 -8.36
C LYS A 138 -35.24 51.59 -8.31
N LEU A 139 -36.43 51.07 -8.64
CA LEU A 139 -37.66 51.84 -8.70
C LEU A 139 -38.28 52.02 -7.31
N ARG A 140 -38.70 53.24 -6.98
CA ARG A 140 -39.45 53.54 -5.73
C ARG A 140 -40.96 53.69 -5.94
N ALA A 141 -41.44 53.39 -7.14
CA ALA A 141 -42.83 53.52 -7.56
C ALA A 141 -43.73 52.38 -7.03
N ARG A 142 -45.05 52.61 -6.99
CA ARG A 142 -46.04 51.53 -6.89
C ARG A 142 -46.09 50.79 -8.23
N ILE A 143 -45.65 49.54 -8.23
CA ILE A 143 -45.57 48.69 -9.42
C ILE A 143 -46.76 47.72 -9.44
N ILE A 144 -47.53 47.71 -10.52
CA ILE A 144 -48.69 46.84 -10.76
C ILE A 144 -48.33 45.86 -11.88
N VAL A 145 -48.30 44.56 -11.59
CA VAL A 145 -47.76 43.50 -12.48
C VAL A 145 -48.60 42.21 -12.50
N HIS A 146 -49.86 42.29 -12.06
CA HIS A 146 -50.76 41.12 -12.08
C HIS A 146 -51.14 40.72 -13.52
N ASP A 147 -51.67 39.51 -13.68
CA ASP A 147 -52.12 38.97 -14.97
C ASP A 147 -51.02 38.95 -16.06
N ASN A 148 -49.87 38.39 -15.70
CA ASN A 148 -48.76 38.09 -16.59
C ASN A 148 -48.33 36.61 -16.40
N PRO A 149 -47.87 35.91 -17.46
CA PRO A 149 -47.48 34.50 -17.42
C PRO A 149 -46.09 34.28 -16.80
N TRP A 150 -45.92 34.63 -15.52
CA TRP A 150 -44.64 34.57 -14.82
C TRP A 150 -44.04 33.16 -14.77
N HIS A 151 -42.77 33.03 -15.14
CA HIS A 151 -41.99 31.81 -14.96
C HIS A 151 -41.22 31.88 -13.64
N CYS A 152 -41.58 31.00 -12.70
CA CYS A 152 -41.09 31.06 -11.34
C CYS A 152 -39.73 30.37 -11.18
N GLU A 153 -38.69 31.19 -11.21
CA GLU A 153 -37.28 30.81 -11.00
C GLU A 153 -36.61 31.73 -9.95
N CYS A 154 -35.36 31.41 -9.57
CA CYS A 154 -34.60 32.21 -8.59
C CYS A 154 -34.44 33.68 -9.03
N ALA A 155 -34.33 33.98 -10.34
CA ALA A 155 -34.24 35.34 -10.83
C ALA A 155 -35.53 36.16 -10.58
N LEU A 156 -36.71 35.55 -10.74
CA LEU A 156 -37.99 36.17 -10.43
C LEU A 156 -38.14 36.42 -8.93
N GLN A 157 -37.74 35.48 -8.06
CA GLN A 157 -37.78 35.66 -6.61
C GLN A 157 -36.91 36.86 -6.17
N GLN A 158 -35.72 37.02 -6.77
CA GLN A 158 -34.85 38.17 -6.51
C GLN A 158 -35.43 39.48 -7.06
N GLY A 159 -35.99 39.47 -8.28
CA GLY A 159 -36.60 40.65 -8.90
C GLY A 159 -37.91 41.10 -8.23
N ALA A 160 -38.70 40.17 -7.70
CA ALA A 160 -39.94 40.42 -6.98
C ALA A 160 -39.72 41.11 -5.63
N GLY A 161 -38.51 41.04 -5.06
CA GLY A 161 -38.13 41.79 -3.86
C GLY A 161 -38.29 43.31 -4.01
N GLY A 162 -38.18 43.85 -5.23
CA GLY A 162 -38.46 45.27 -5.52
C GLY A 162 -39.96 45.62 -5.53
N VAL A 163 -40.85 44.65 -5.75
CA VAL A 163 -42.31 44.81 -5.73
C VAL A 163 -42.86 44.73 -4.29
N ALA A 164 -42.09 44.16 -3.36
CA ALA A 164 -42.47 43.91 -1.97
C ALA A 164 -42.64 45.18 -1.10
N HIS A 165 -42.26 46.37 -1.59
CA HIS A 165 -42.50 47.63 -0.86
C HIS A 165 -43.98 48.04 -0.76
N ASN A 166 -44.88 47.37 -1.49
CA ASN A 166 -46.33 47.51 -1.31
C ASN A 166 -46.98 46.13 -1.10
N HIS A 167 -47.31 45.84 0.16
CA HIS A 167 -47.79 44.53 0.64
C HIS A 167 -49.07 44.01 -0.06
N GLU A 168 -49.81 44.88 -0.76
CA GLU A 168 -51.07 44.58 -1.44
C GLU A 168 -50.90 44.02 -2.87
N VAL A 169 -49.74 44.23 -3.51
CA VAL A 169 -49.52 43.86 -4.94
C VAL A 169 -48.70 42.59 -5.10
N ALA A 170 -47.78 42.31 -4.18
CA ALA A 170 -46.91 41.12 -4.22
C ALA A 170 -47.68 39.79 -4.10
N SER A 171 -48.88 39.79 -3.52
CA SER A 171 -49.75 38.60 -3.40
C SER A 171 -50.47 38.21 -4.70
N ARG A 172 -50.42 39.06 -5.73
CA ARG A 172 -51.11 38.85 -7.02
C ARG A 172 -50.18 38.43 -8.17
N VAL A 173 -48.89 38.19 -7.88
CA VAL A 173 -47.93 37.59 -8.80
C VAL A 173 -48.05 36.07 -8.69
N VAL A 174 -48.74 35.46 -9.65
CA VAL A 174 -49.01 34.01 -9.69
C VAL A 174 -48.10 33.34 -10.71
N CYS A 175 -47.52 32.21 -10.35
CA CYS A 175 -46.69 31.41 -11.24
C CYS A 175 -47.54 30.80 -12.37
N GLY A 176 -47.22 31.16 -13.62
CA GLY A 176 -47.82 30.55 -14.81
C GLY A 176 -47.07 29.28 -15.27
N SER A 177 -45.77 29.20 -15.00
CA SER A 177 -44.94 28.00 -15.24
C SER A 177 -43.76 27.97 -14.26
N SER A 178 -43.18 26.78 -14.00
CA SER A 178 -41.97 26.67 -13.17
C SER A 178 -41.24 25.33 -13.41
N GLU A 179 -39.97 25.23 -13.00
CA GLU A 179 -39.22 23.96 -13.04
C GLU A 179 -39.76 22.89 -12.06
N LEU A 180 -40.54 23.30 -11.04
CA LEU A 180 -41.22 22.39 -10.11
C LEU A 180 -42.72 22.41 -10.35
N PHE A 181 -43.26 21.31 -10.88
CA PHE A 181 -44.69 21.14 -11.18
C PHE A 181 -45.67 21.55 -10.06
N ASP A 182 -45.25 21.54 -8.79
CA ASP A 182 -46.10 21.89 -7.65
C ASP A 182 -46.31 23.41 -7.40
N LEU A 183 -45.61 24.29 -8.13
CA LEU A 183 -45.65 25.74 -7.94
C LEU A 183 -46.58 26.48 -8.92
N GLU A 184 -47.08 25.81 -9.96
CA GLU A 184 -48.01 26.41 -10.92
C GLU A 184 -49.33 26.83 -10.24
N GLY A 185 -49.79 28.05 -10.51
CA GLY A 185 -51.02 28.61 -9.93
C GLY A 185 -50.88 29.13 -8.48
N ARG A 186 -49.69 29.07 -7.87
CA ARG A 186 -49.43 29.61 -6.53
C ARG A 186 -48.82 31.02 -6.58
N PRO A 187 -49.08 31.89 -5.58
CA PRO A 187 -48.42 33.19 -5.49
C PRO A 187 -46.96 33.05 -5.02
N VAL A 188 -46.05 33.81 -5.63
CA VAL A 188 -44.59 33.73 -5.40
C VAL A 188 -44.21 33.93 -3.92
N MET A 189 -44.93 34.78 -3.19
CA MET A 189 -44.67 35.07 -1.76
C MET A 189 -45.18 34.00 -0.78
N ALA A 190 -46.00 33.04 -1.22
CA ALA A 190 -46.47 31.93 -0.37
C ALA A 190 -45.54 30.70 -0.44
N VAL A 191 -44.45 30.79 -1.20
CA VAL A 191 -43.46 29.74 -1.33
C VAL A 191 -42.47 29.87 -0.16
N ASP A 192 -42.73 29.13 0.92
CA ASP A 192 -41.92 29.08 2.16
C ASP A 192 -40.53 28.40 1.96
N THR A 193 -40.13 28.23 0.70
CA THR A 193 -38.90 27.52 0.28
C THR A 193 -38.09 28.42 -0.62
N ASP A 194 -36.83 28.70 -0.23
CA ASP A 194 -35.89 29.43 -1.07
C ASP A 194 -35.68 28.69 -2.41
N LEU A 195 -36.28 29.17 -3.50
CA LEU A 195 -36.05 28.60 -4.84
C LEU A 195 -34.55 28.64 -5.21
N CYS A 196 -33.81 29.61 -4.70
CA CYS A 196 -32.37 29.74 -4.91
C CYS A 196 -31.51 28.69 -4.19
N ASN A 197 -32.02 28.00 -3.14
CA ASN A 197 -31.28 26.93 -2.44
C ASN A 197 -31.49 25.55 -3.07
N LEU A 198 -32.53 25.38 -3.88
CA LEU A 198 -32.87 24.09 -4.49
C LEU A 198 -31.90 23.71 -5.63
N ALA A 199 -31.45 24.70 -6.43
CA ALA A 199 -30.44 24.52 -7.48
C ALA A 199 -29.04 24.16 -6.93
N LYS A 200 -28.76 24.51 -5.67
CA LYS A 200 -27.50 24.17 -4.99
C LYS A 200 -27.47 22.73 -4.50
N ARG A 201 -28.62 22.18 -4.10
CA ARG A 201 -28.72 20.77 -3.65
C ARG A 201 -28.53 19.77 -4.79
N THR A 202 -29.07 20.03 -5.98
CA THR A 202 -28.98 19.10 -7.12
C THR A 202 -27.56 18.96 -7.68
N THR A 203 -26.76 20.04 -7.61
CA THR A 203 -25.35 20.04 -8.03
C THR A 203 -24.44 19.30 -7.04
N ASP A 204 -24.70 19.41 -5.74
CA ASP A 204 -23.97 18.65 -4.71
C ASP A 204 -24.27 17.13 -4.76
N TYR A 205 -25.53 16.73 -5.02
CA TYR A 205 -25.85 15.32 -5.24
C TYR A 205 -25.20 14.76 -6.51
N ALA A 206 -25.12 15.53 -7.59
CA ALA A 206 -24.44 15.11 -8.81
C ALA A 206 -22.92 14.98 -8.61
N MET A 207 -22.29 15.88 -7.84
CA MET A 207 -20.89 15.76 -7.45
C MET A 207 -20.63 14.57 -6.52
N LEU A 208 -21.54 14.29 -5.59
CA LEU A 208 -21.42 13.11 -4.72
C LEU A 208 -21.61 11.80 -5.50
N VAL A 209 -22.57 11.72 -6.41
CA VAL A 209 -22.77 10.52 -7.26
C VAL A 209 -21.58 10.28 -8.18
N THR A 210 -20.98 11.34 -8.74
CA THR A 210 -19.76 11.20 -9.56
C THR A 210 -18.53 10.83 -8.72
N MET A 211 -18.37 11.39 -7.53
CA MET A 211 -17.34 10.96 -6.56
C MET A 211 -17.53 9.50 -6.15
N PHE A 212 -18.74 9.08 -5.77
CA PHE A 212 -19.02 7.70 -5.38
C PHE A 212 -18.87 6.72 -6.55
N GLY A 213 -19.23 7.12 -7.77
CA GLY A 213 -18.97 6.33 -8.98
C GLY A 213 -17.48 6.16 -9.26
N TRP A 214 -16.69 7.22 -9.08
CA TRP A 214 -15.24 7.16 -9.21
C TRP A 214 -14.58 6.33 -8.11
N PHE A 215 -15.01 6.49 -6.85
CA PHE A 215 -14.55 5.66 -5.73
C PHE A 215 -14.94 4.19 -5.92
N ALA A 216 -16.16 3.89 -6.38
CA ALA A 216 -16.57 2.52 -6.68
C ALA A 216 -15.72 1.93 -7.81
N MET A 217 -15.45 2.68 -8.88
CA MET A 217 -14.57 2.23 -9.96
C MET A 217 -13.14 1.98 -9.48
N VAL A 218 -12.57 2.87 -8.66
CA VAL A 218 -11.23 2.72 -8.10
C VAL A 218 -11.16 1.57 -7.10
N ILE A 219 -12.15 1.42 -6.22
CA ILE A 219 -12.23 0.30 -5.28
C ILE A 219 -12.40 -1.01 -6.05
N SER A 220 -13.25 -1.06 -7.09
CA SER A 220 -13.39 -2.23 -7.95
C SER A 220 -12.11 -2.53 -8.72
N TYR A 221 -11.38 -1.52 -9.21
CA TYR A 221 -10.10 -1.69 -9.88
C TYR A 221 -9.01 -2.15 -8.91
N VAL A 222 -8.95 -1.62 -7.69
CA VAL A 222 -8.01 -2.05 -6.64
C VAL A 222 -8.36 -3.45 -6.15
N VAL A 223 -9.64 -3.76 -5.92
CA VAL A 223 -10.08 -5.13 -5.56
C VAL A 223 -9.82 -6.09 -6.70
N TYR A 224 -10.04 -5.70 -7.95
CA TYR A 224 -9.67 -6.48 -9.13
C TYR A 224 -8.16 -6.67 -9.21
N TYR A 225 -7.36 -5.62 -9.04
CA TYR A 225 -5.90 -5.67 -9.08
C TYR A 225 -5.31 -6.48 -7.92
N VAL A 226 -5.87 -6.36 -6.72
CA VAL A 226 -5.50 -7.15 -5.53
C VAL A 226 -5.96 -8.59 -5.69
N ARG A 227 -7.15 -8.85 -6.25
CA ARG A 227 -7.59 -10.22 -6.58
C ARG A 227 -6.75 -10.84 -7.68
N GLN A 228 -6.42 -10.08 -8.73
CA GLN A 228 -5.55 -10.50 -9.82
C GLN A 228 -4.14 -10.78 -9.29
N ASN A 229 -3.58 -9.90 -8.46
CA ASN A 229 -2.28 -10.16 -7.81
C ASN A 229 -2.35 -11.26 -6.75
N GLN A 230 -3.48 -11.48 -6.07
CA GLN A 230 -3.67 -12.62 -5.17
C GLN A 230 -3.87 -13.92 -5.94
N GLU A 231 -4.49 -13.88 -7.12
CA GLU A 231 -4.67 -15.00 -8.03
C GLU A 231 -3.39 -15.32 -8.77
N ASP A 232 -2.60 -14.32 -9.16
CA ASP A 232 -1.27 -14.49 -9.71
C ASP A 232 -0.31 -14.93 -8.60
N ALA A 233 -0.38 -14.38 -7.38
CA ALA A 233 0.36 -14.91 -6.23
C ALA A 233 -0.11 -16.32 -5.83
N ARG A 234 -1.41 -16.64 -5.94
CA ARG A 234 -1.92 -18.01 -5.74
C ARG A 234 -1.50 -18.93 -6.87
N ARG A 235 -1.53 -18.50 -8.12
CA ARG A 235 -1.04 -19.26 -9.27
C ARG A 235 0.47 -19.42 -9.19
N HIS A 236 1.21 -18.42 -8.72
CA HIS A 236 2.64 -18.54 -8.40
C HIS A 236 2.86 -19.46 -7.20
N LEU A 237 2.01 -19.45 -6.17
CA LEU A 237 2.10 -20.34 -5.02
C LEU A 237 1.67 -21.78 -5.37
N GLU A 238 0.68 -21.94 -6.23
CA GLU A 238 0.21 -23.22 -6.79
C GLU A 238 1.18 -23.74 -7.82
N TYR A 239 1.83 -22.86 -8.59
CA TYR A 239 2.97 -23.16 -9.46
C TYR A 239 4.22 -23.51 -8.64
N LEU A 240 4.47 -22.87 -7.50
CA LEU A 240 5.50 -23.24 -6.51
C LEU A 240 5.16 -24.52 -5.76
N LYS A 241 3.87 -24.87 -5.60
CA LYS A 241 3.42 -26.15 -5.05
C LYS A 241 3.37 -27.27 -6.11
N SER A 242 3.21 -26.92 -7.39
CA SER A 242 3.19 -27.84 -8.53
C SER A 242 4.58 -28.04 -9.13
N LEU A 243 5.49 -27.10 -8.89
CA LEU A 243 6.92 -27.35 -8.89
C LEU A 243 7.12 -28.53 -7.94
N PRO A 244 7.77 -29.62 -8.37
CA PRO A 244 8.11 -30.67 -7.46
C PRO A 244 9.10 -30.07 -6.46
N THR A 245 8.63 -29.59 -5.31
CA THR A 245 9.39 -29.83 -4.09
C THR A 245 9.49 -31.33 -4.01
N GLN A 246 10.57 -31.89 -4.54
CA GLN A 246 10.96 -33.25 -4.25
C GLN A 246 11.19 -33.30 -2.74
N GLN A 247 10.11 -33.45 -1.98
CA GLN A 247 10.14 -34.10 -0.69
C GLN A 247 10.64 -35.50 -0.98
N LYS A 248 11.96 -35.61 -0.93
CA LYS A 248 12.71 -36.85 -0.96
C LYS A 248 12.26 -37.67 0.25
N ASN A 249 11.17 -38.42 0.10
CA ASN A 249 10.83 -39.50 1.01
C ASN A 249 11.88 -40.58 0.77
N LEU A 250 12.91 -40.64 1.60
CA LEU A 250 13.89 -41.71 1.55
C LEU A 250 13.79 -42.56 2.81
N GLU A 251 13.67 -43.86 2.57
CA GLU A 251 13.83 -44.91 3.57
C GLU A 251 15.33 -45.19 3.72
N GLY A 252 15.96 -44.53 4.68
CA GLY A 252 17.34 -44.79 5.10
C GLY A 252 17.39 -44.91 6.61
N TYR A 253 18.09 -45.92 7.14
CA TYR A 253 18.26 -46.13 8.58
C TYR A 253 19.33 -45.16 9.12
N VAL A 254 18.91 -44.06 9.73
CA VAL A 254 19.80 -43.03 10.29
C VAL A 254 19.77 -43.06 11.84
N GLY A 255 18.96 -43.94 12.43
CA GLY A 255 18.95 -44.23 13.86
C GLY A 255 18.07 -43.29 14.69
N PHE A 256 17.24 -42.47 14.04
CA PHE A 256 16.32 -41.54 14.72
C PHE A 256 14.97 -42.16 15.07
N ALA A 257 14.72 -43.42 14.70
CA ALA A 257 13.56 -44.19 15.17
C ALA A 257 13.49 -44.29 16.72
N ASN A 258 14.60 -44.02 17.42
CA ASN A 258 14.66 -43.95 18.88
C ASN A 258 14.25 -42.59 19.48
N LEU A 259 13.97 -41.56 18.67
CA LEU A 259 13.53 -40.24 19.17
C LEU A 259 12.27 -40.32 20.06
N PRO A 260 11.20 -41.06 19.70
CA PRO A 260 10.06 -41.25 20.58
C PRO A 260 10.44 -41.90 21.92
N ASN A 261 11.42 -42.81 21.92
CA ASN A 261 11.92 -43.46 23.13
C ASN A 261 12.72 -42.49 24.01
N GLN A 262 13.45 -41.53 23.43
CA GLN A 262 14.10 -40.46 24.19
C GLN A 262 13.06 -39.60 24.92
N VAL A 263 12.03 -39.13 24.20
CA VAL A 263 10.94 -38.34 24.79
C VAL A 263 10.21 -39.15 25.86
N TYR A 264 9.90 -40.42 25.59
CA TYR A 264 9.28 -41.33 26.55
C TYR A 264 10.11 -41.45 27.83
N ARG A 265 11.41 -41.78 27.73
CA ARG A 265 12.30 -41.90 28.90
C ARG A 265 12.35 -40.61 29.69
N LYS A 266 12.49 -39.46 29.01
CA LYS A 266 12.56 -38.15 29.68
C LYS A 266 11.24 -37.76 30.35
N SER A 267 10.10 -37.99 29.69
CA SER A 267 8.77 -37.74 30.25
C SER A 267 8.47 -38.63 31.46
N VAL A 268 8.92 -39.89 31.44
CA VAL A 268 8.81 -40.79 32.59
C VAL A 268 9.69 -40.31 33.75
N LYS A 269 10.94 -39.92 33.49
CA LYS A 269 11.86 -39.40 34.52
C LYS A 269 11.37 -38.09 35.15
N ARG A 270 10.87 -37.15 34.34
CA ARG A 270 10.39 -35.83 34.81
C ARG A 270 9.11 -35.93 35.64
N GLY A 271 8.36 -37.03 35.51
CA GLY A 271 7.03 -37.18 36.09
C GLY A 271 6.00 -36.26 35.43
N PHE A 272 4.73 -36.44 35.81
CA PHE A 272 3.63 -35.61 35.36
C PHE A 272 3.02 -34.88 36.55
N GLU A 273 3.04 -33.55 36.51
CA GLU A 273 2.34 -32.71 37.47
C GLU A 273 1.02 -32.23 36.85
N PHE A 274 -0.08 -32.45 37.56
CA PHE A 274 -1.42 -32.09 37.11
C PHE A 274 -2.16 -31.38 38.24
N THR A 275 -2.49 -30.10 38.03
CA THR A 275 -3.28 -29.31 38.97
C THR A 275 -4.76 -29.38 38.62
N LEU A 276 -5.58 -29.93 39.52
CA LEU A 276 -7.03 -30.03 39.36
C LEU A 276 -7.74 -29.13 40.36
N MET A 277 -8.55 -28.20 39.88
CA MET A 277 -9.42 -27.36 40.72
C MET A 277 -10.86 -27.89 40.67
N VAL A 278 -11.47 -28.13 41.83
CA VAL A 278 -12.88 -28.53 41.94
C VAL A 278 -13.66 -27.44 42.66
N VAL A 279 -14.68 -26.91 42.00
CA VAL A 279 -15.51 -25.79 42.48
C VAL A 279 -16.98 -26.23 42.53
N GLY A 280 -17.72 -25.75 43.52
CA GLY A 280 -19.15 -26.02 43.70
C GLY A 280 -19.63 -25.58 45.09
N GLU A 281 -20.93 -25.60 45.33
CA GLU A 281 -21.50 -25.31 46.65
C GLU A 281 -21.10 -26.38 47.70
N SER A 282 -21.19 -26.03 48.97
CA SER A 282 -20.95 -26.97 50.08
C SER A 282 -22.00 -28.09 50.08
N GLY A 283 -21.58 -29.34 50.31
CA GLY A 283 -22.49 -30.49 50.39
C GLY A 283 -22.70 -31.26 49.07
N LEU A 284 -22.24 -30.75 47.92
CA LEU A 284 -22.37 -31.42 46.62
C LEU A 284 -21.40 -32.59 46.39
N GLY A 285 -20.81 -33.16 47.44
CA GLY A 285 -19.94 -34.34 47.32
C GLY A 285 -18.58 -34.12 46.64
N LYS A 286 -18.06 -32.89 46.56
CA LYS A 286 -16.75 -32.58 45.94
C LYS A 286 -15.59 -33.43 46.49
N SER A 287 -15.52 -33.57 47.80
CA SER A 287 -14.49 -34.40 48.47
C SER A 287 -14.70 -35.88 48.18
N THR A 288 -15.96 -36.33 48.16
CA THR A 288 -16.34 -37.71 47.82
C THR A 288 -15.96 -38.05 46.38
N LEU A 289 -16.22 -37.14 45.43
CA LEU A 289 -15.84 -37.28 44.03
C LEU A 289 -14.32 -37.44 43.89
N MET A 290 -13.53 -36.64 44.59
CA MET A 290 -12.07 -36.76 44.56
C MET A 290 -11.59 -38.08 45.16
N ASN A 291 -12.15 -38.49 46.30
CA ASN A 291 -11.79 -39.78 46.89
C ASN A 291 -12.16 -40.96 45.97
N SER A 292 -13.30 -40.88 45.28
CA SER A 292 -13.73 -41.88 44.29
C SER A 292 -12.87 -41.87 43.02
N LEU A 293 -12.48 -40.69 42.52
CA LEU A 293 -11.69 -40.55 41.29
C LEU A 293 -10.29 -41.14 41.44
N PHE A 294 -9.65 -40.91 42.59
CA PHE A 294 -8.30 -41.40 42.87
C PHE A 294 -8.28 -42.71 43.67
N LEU A 295 -9.46 -43.30 43.93
CA LEU A 295 -9.62 -44.55 44.70
C LEU A 295 -8.88 -44.49 46.04
N THR A 296 -8.82 -43.32 46.69
CA THR A 296 -8.08 -43.09 47.95
C THR A 296 -8.75 -42.00 48.77
N ASP A 297 -8.76 -42.14 50.10
CA ASP A 297 -9.25 -41.11 51.02
C ASP A 297 -8.28 -39.91 51.12
N LEU A 298 -8.31 -39.07 50.08
CA LEU A 298 -7.60 -37.81 50.03
C LEU A 298 -8.11 -36.85 51.11
N TYR A 299 -9.43 -36.84 51.32
CA TYR A 299 -10.11 -36.06 52.35
C TYR A 299 -10.76 -36.99 53.38
N SER A 300 -10.10 -37.19 54.53
CA SER A 300 -10.71 -37.89 55.67
C SER A 300 -11.78 -37.00 56.32
N PRO A 301 -12.92 -37.55 56.77
CA PRO A 301 -13.94 -36.82 57.51
C PRO A 301 -13.55 -36.70 58.99
N GLU A 302 -12.50 -35.94 59.31
CA GLU A 302 -12.24 -35.53 60.69
C GLU A 302 -12.38 -34.01 60.85
N TYR A 303 -13.49 -33.65 61.51
CA TYR A 303 -13.86 -32.43 62.25
C TYR A 303 -13.61 -31.00 61.70
N PRO A 304 -14.56 -30.06 61.89
CA PRO A 304 -14.46 -28.68 61.43
C PRO A 304 -13.65 -27.84 62.43
N GLY A 305 -12.34 -27.74 62.23
CA GLY A 305 -11.46 -26.82 62.97
C GLY A 305 -10.87 -25.75 62.04
N ARG A 306 -11.10 -24.47 62.35
CA ARG A 306 -10.42 -23.32 61.70
C ARG A 306 -8.91 -23.43 61.95
N GLY A 307 -8.17 -23.89 60.95
CA GLY A 307 -6.71 -23.85 60.92
C GLY A 307 -6.25 -24.03 59.48
N ARG A 308 -5.28 -23.22 59.02
CA ARG A 308 -4.65 -23.36 57.70
C ARG A 308 -4.17 -24.80 57.52
N ARG A 309 -4.84 -25.57 56.66
CA ARG A 309 -4.42 -26.93 56.29
C ARG A 309 -3.08 -26.82 55.56
N MET A 310 -2.01 -27.35 56.16
CA MET A 310 -0.77 -27.62 55.43
C MET A 310 -1.03 -28.73 54.42
N ALA A 311 -0.56 -28.55 53.19
CA ALA A 311 -0.66 -29.56 52.14
C ALA A 311 0.22 -30.76 52.53
N GLN A 312 -0.40 -31.88 52.94
CA GLN A 312 0.31 -33.14 53.13
C GLN A 312 0.45 -33.84 51.78
N GLN A 313 1.69 -34.15 51.40
CA GLN A 313 2.00 -35.01 50.26
C GLN A 313 1.58 -36.45 50.62
N LYS A 314 0.50 -36.95 50.00
CA LYS A 314 0.03 -38.33 50.14
C LYS A 314 0.48 -39.15 48.93
N ASN A 315 1.13 -40.29 49.17
CA ASN A 315 1.48 -41.24 48.11
C ASN A 315 0.26 -42.10 47.76
N LEU A 316 -0.14 -42.08 46.49
CA LEU A 316 -1.26 -42.85 45.96
C LEU A 316 -0.73 -44.10 45.26
N GLU A 317 -0.99 -45.28 45.80
CA GLU A 317 -0.54 -46.57 45.23
C GLU A 317 -1.60 -47.25 44.35
N GLY A 318 -2.79 -46.64 44.21
CA GLY A 318 -3.90 -47.18 43.41
C GLY A 318 -3.72 -47.04 41.89
N TYR A 319 -4.20 -48.04 41.13
CA TYR A 319 -4.23 -47.98 39.67
C TYR A 319 -5.34 -47.04 39.17
N VAL A 320 -5.01 -45.76 38.99
CA VAL A 320 -5.92 -44.72 38.46
C VAL A 320 -5.86 -44.62 36.93
N GLY A 321 -4.95 -45.36 36.29
CA GLY A 321 -4.75 -45.34 34.81
C GLY A 321 -3.67 -44.38 34.31
N PHE A 322 -2.96 -43.68 35.22
CA PHE A 322 -1.82 -42.81 34.87
C PHE A 322 -0.65 -43.54 34.22
N ALA A 323 -0.55 -44.87 34.39
CA ALA A 323 0.44 -45.71 33.73
C ALA A 323 0.43 -45.58 32.18
N ASN A 324 -0.70 -45.14 31.60
CA ASN A 324 -0.82 -44.92 30.16
C ASN A 324 -0.48 -43.50 29.68
N LEU A 325 -0.25 -42.52 30.58
CA LEU A 325 0.14 -41.16 30.18
C LEU A 325 1.44 -41.12 29.34
N PRO A 326 2.53 -41.83 29.72
CA PRO A 326 3.72 -41.92 28.87
C PRO A 326 3.41 -42.45 27.47
N ASN A 327 2.54 -43.46 27.36
CA ASN A 327 2.14 -44.05 26.08
C ASN A 327 1.31 -43.06 25.23
N GLN A 328 0.48 -42.23 25.87
CA GLN A 328 -0.26 -41.16 25.18
C GLN A 328 0.68 -40.08 24.64
N VAL A 329 1.67 -39.66 25.43
CA VAL A 329 2.70 -38.69 24.99
C VAL A 329 3.53 -39.25 23.85
N TYR A 330 3.94 -40.51 23.94
CA TYR A 330 4.63 -41.22 22.86
C TYR A 330 3.83 -41.18 21.55
N ARG A 331 2.57 -41.63 21.57
CA ARG A 331 1.69 -41.67 20.38
C ARG A 331 1.45 -40.28 19.79
N LYS A 332 1.22 -39.27 20.64
CA LYS A 332 1.01 -37.89 20.21
C LYS A 332 2.28 -37.30 19.57
N SER A 333 3.44 -37.62 20.10
CA SER A 333 4.73 -37.16 19.57
C SER A 333 5.05 -37.79 18.22
N VAL A 334 4.83 -39.10 18.07
CA VAL A 334 4.99 -39.80 16.78
C VAL A 334 4.06 -39.23 15.71
N LYS A 335 2.78 -38.97 16.04
CA LYS A 335 1.81 -38.38 15.11
C LYS A 335 2.17 -36.95 14.70
N ARG A 336 2.74 -36.16 15.61
CA ARG A 336 3.15 -34.77 15.34
C ARG A 336 4.43 -34.69 14.51
N GLY A 337 5.32 -35.68 14.65
CA GLY A 337 6.66 -35.63 14.10
C GLY A 337 7.60 -34.74 14.91
N PHE A 338 8.87 -34.76 14.53
CA PHE A 338 9.95 -34.00 15.15
C PHE A 338 10.50 -32.97 14.18
N GLU A 339 10.93 -31.83 14.70
CA GLU A 339 11.58 -30.78 13.92
C GLU A 339 12.96 -30.54 14.51
N PHE A 340 14.00 -30.47 13.70
CA PHE A 340 15.35 -30.22 14.19
C PHE A 340 16.12 -29.33 13.21
N THR A 341 16.44 -28.12 13.65
CA THR A 341 17.31 -27.20 12.94
C THR A 341 18.77 -27.34 13.39
N LEU A 342 19.66 -27.62 12.45
CA LEU A 342 21.10 -27.72 12.62
C LEU A 342 21.79 -26.64 11.78
N MET A 343 22.64 -25.84 12.40
CA MET A 343 23.45 -24.82 11.74
C MET A 343 24.90 -25.28 11.62
N VAL A 344 25.52 -25.00 10.48
CA VAL A 344 26.92 -25.34 10.24
C VAL A 344 27.72 -24.06 10.03
N VAL A 345 28.78 -23.89 10.82
CA VAL A 345 29.62 -22.68 10.86
C VAL A 345 31.08 -23.09 10.76
N GLY A 346 31.85 -22.41 9.92
CA GLY A 346 33.30 -22.58 9.83
C GLY A 346 33.91 -21.95 8.58
N GLU A 347 35.23 -21.93 8.51
CA GLU A 347 35.99 -21.44 7.36
C GLU A 347 35.60 -22.17 6.06
N SER A 348 35.73 -21.47 4.93
CA SER A 348 35.54 -22.05 3.60
C SER A 348 36.47 -23.24 3.37
N GLY A 349 35.99 -24.28 2.68
CA GLY A 349 36.84 -25.42 2.31
C GLY A 349 37.14 -26.45 3.41
N LEU A 350 36.59 -26.32 4.62
CA LEU A 350 36.73 -27.30 5.70
C LEU A 350 35.91 -28.60 5.51
N GLY A 351 35.09 -28.69 4.46
CA GLY A 351 34.28 -29.90 4.18
C GLY A 351 32.94 -29.95 4.92
N LYS A 352 32.39 -28.79 5.31
CA LYS A 352 31.07 -28.62 5.95
C LYS A 352 29.96 -29.43 5.27
N SER A 353 29.79 -29.23 3.96
CA SER A 353 28.73 -29.86 3.17
C SER A 353 28.95 -31.36 2.98
N THR A 354 30.22 -31.79 2.86
CA THR A 354 30.58 -33.21 2.79
C THR A 354 30.25 -33.93 4.09
N LEU A 355 30.51 -33.30 5.25
CA LEU A 355 30.15 -33.87 6.55
C LEU A 355 28.62 -33.99 6.69
N MET A 356 27.86 -33.01 6.20
CA MET A 356 26.39 -33.05 6.25
C MET A 356 25.79 -34.20 5.44
N ASN A 357 26.28 -34.42 4.21
CA ASN A 357 25.89 -35.58 3.41
C ASN A 357 26.27 -36.90 4.11
N SER A 358 27.45 -36.93 4.73
CA SER A 358 27.93 -38.09 5.48
C SER A 358 27.05 -38.37 6.71
N LEU A 359 26.63 -37.33 7.44
CA LEU A 359 25.87 -37.44 8.70
C LEU A 359 24.48 -38.02 8.48
N PHE A 360 23.80 -37.58 7.41
CA PHE A 360 22.42 -38.00 7.12
C PHE A 360 22.32 -39.11 6.07
N LEU A 361 23.45 -39.67 5.62
CA LEU A 361 23.50 -40.74 4.60
C LEU A 361 22.70 -40.39 3.33
N THR A 362 22.56 -39.10 3.06
CA THR A 362 21.73 -38.57 1.97
C THR A 362 22.57 -37.65 1.11
N ASP A 363 22.41 -37.77 -0.21
CA ASP A 363 22.83 -36.73 -1.14
C ASP A 363 21.84 -35.56 -1.03
N LEU A 364 22.08 -34.73 -0.02
CA LEU A 364 21.33 -33.51 0.26
C LEU A 364 21.51 -32.48 -0.87
N TYR A 365 22.60 -32.60 -1.63
CA TYR A 365 22.95 -31.76 -2.78
C TYR A 365 22.84 -32.59 -4.07
N SER A 366 21.90 -32.25 -4.96
CA SER A 366 21.77 -32.86 -6.30
C SER A 366 22.74 -32.20 -7.29
N PRO A 367 23.02 -32.80 -8.47
CA PRO A 367 23.75 -32.11 -9.53
C PRO A 367 23.09 -30.79 -10.02
N GLU A 368 21.81 -30.57 -9.70
CA GLU A 368 21.10 -29.29 -9.95
C GLU A 368 21.32 -28.24 -8.84
N TYR A 369 21.72 -28.68 -7.62
CA TYR A 369 22.14 -27.84 -6.50
C TYR A 369 23.49 -28.34 -5.98
N PRO A 370 24.59 -28.10 -6.72
CA PRO A 370 25.91 -28.50 -6.29
C PRO A 370 26.16 -27.99 -4.87
N GLY A 371 26.74 -28.84 -4.02
CA GLY A 371 27.22 -28.39 -2.72
C GLY A 371 28.19 -27.21 -2.89
N PRO A 372 28.40 -26.37 -1.86
CA PRO A 372 29.28 -25.19 -1.90
C PRO A 372 30.63 -25.37 -2.63
N SER A 373 31.19 -26.59 -2.63
CA SER A 373 32.42 -26.95 -3.34
C SER A 373 32.32 -26.96 -4.87
N HIS A 374 31.14 -27.20 -5.43
CA HIS A 374 30.84 -27.25 -6.87
C HIS A 374 30.04 -26.04 -7.36
N ARG A 375 29.70 -25.09 -6.46
CA ARG A 375 29.05 -23.84 -6.83
C ARG A 375 30.07 -22.89 -7.44
N ILE A 376 29.74 -22.32 -8.59
CA ILE A 376 30.53 -21.25 -9.26
C ILE A 376 30.63 -20.00 -8.37
N ASN A 377 29.69 -19.80 -7.45
CA ASN A 377 29.63 -18.66 -6.53
C ASN A 377 29.76 -19.13 -5.08
N LYS A 378 30.62 -18.47 -4.29
CA LYS A 378 30.66 -18.60 -2.83
C LYS A 378 29.30 -18.17 -2.26
N THR A 379 28.75 -18.93 -1.31
CA THR A 379 27.51 -18.52 -0.62
C THR A 379 27.76 -17.16 0.03
N VAL A 380 26.99 -16.14 -0.35
CA VAL A 380 27.10 -14.76 0.20
C VAL A 380 26.10 -14.54 1.34
N GLN A 381 25.06 -15.38 1.43
CA GLN A 381 23.98 -15.29 2.41
C GLN A 381 23.75 -16.64 3.11
N VAL A 382 23.09 -16.61 4.27
CA VAL A 382 22.70 -17.80 5.02
C VAL A 382 21.55 -18.50 4.30
N GLU A 383 21.76 -19.76 3.88
CA GLU A 383 20.76 -20.56 3.17
C GLU A 383 20.18 -21.65 4.08
N GLN A 384 18.88 -21.91 3.97
CA GLN A 384 18.21 -22.98 4.70
C GLN A 384 17.72 -24.07 3.74
N SER A 385 18.08 -25.32 4.03
CA SER A 385 17.66 -26.51 3.29
C SER A 385 16.79 -27.39 4.20
N LYS A 386 15.54 -27.65 3.82
CA LYS A 386 14.60 -28.47 4.61
C LYS A 386 14.47 -29.86 4.02
N VAL A 387 14.66 -30.88 4.85
CA VAL A 387 14.67 -32.28 4.47
C VAL A 387 13.71 -33.03 5.38
N LEU A 388 12.75 -33.74 4.81
CA LEU A 388 11.84 -34.60 5.57
C LEU A 388 12.39 -36.02 5.54
N VAL A 389 12.87 -36.51 6.68
CA VAL A 389 13.39 -37.87 6.83
C VAL A 389 12.33 -38.73 7.51
N LYS A 390 12.13 -39.96 7.02
CA LYS A 390 11.15 -40.91 7.57
C LYS A 390 11.84 -42.22 7.94
N GLU A 391 11.68 -42.66 9.19
CA GLU A 391 12.23 -43.93 9.68
C GLU A 391 11.29 -44.52 10.74
N GLY A 392 10.96 -45.82 10.62
CA GLY A 392 10.18 -46.54 11.64
C GLY A 392 8.79 -45.96 11.95
N GLY A 393 8.16 -45.26 10.99
CA GLY A 393 6.88 -44.57 11.20
C GLY A 393 6.99 -43.20 11.89
N VAL A 394 8.21 -42.72 12.16
CA VAL A 394 8.50 -41.39 12.70
C VAL A 394 8.90 -40.45 11.56
N HIS A 395 8.38 -39.21 11.61
CA HIS A 395 8.75 -38.14 10.67
C HIS A 395 9.65 -37.13 11.37
N LEU A 396 10.82 -36.86 10.81
CA LEU A 396 11.76 -35.82 11.26
C LEU A 396 11.91 -34.78 10.15
N LEU A 397 11.47 -33.54 10.41
CA LEU A 397 11.77 -32.38 9.58
C LEU A 397 13.10 -31.78 10.02
N LEU A 398 14.15 -32.11 9.29
CA LEU A 398 15.48 -31.57 9.49
C LEU A 398 15.63 -30.28 8.69
N THR A 399 16.00 -29.17 9.35
CA THR A 399 16.37 -27.92 8.69
C THR A 399 17.87 -27.72 8.83
N ILE A 400 18.58 -27.70 7.72
CA ILE A 400 20.02 -27.45 7.68
C ILE A 400 20.23 -26.01 7.29
N VAL A 401 20.95 -25.26 8.13
CA VAL A 401 21.32 -23.87 7.87
C VAL A 401 22.78 -23.84 7.48
N ASP A 402 23.04 -23.57 6.20
CA ASP A 402 24.39 -23.40 5.67
C ASP A 402 24.78 -21.92 5.75
N THR A 403 25.92 -21.66 6.37
CA THR A 403 26.44 -20.30 6.52
C THR A 403 27.56 -20.05 5.52
N PRO A 404 27.67 -18.81 5.00
CA PRO A 404 28.81 -18.44 4.18
C PRO A 404 30.11 -18.71 4.96
N GLY A 405 31.12 -19.27 4.28
CA GLY A 405 32.41 -19.46 4.93
C GLY A 405 33.02 -18.10 5.27
N PHE A 406 33.38 -17.91 6.54
CA PHE A 406 34.08 -16.73 7.01
C PHE A 406 35.60 -16.95 6.94
N GLY A 407 36.39 -15.88 6.97
CA GLY A 407 37.86 -15.96 6.92
C GLY A 407 38.47 -15.84 5.51
N ASP A 408 37.65 -15.75 4.45
CA ASP A 408 38.12 -15.57 3.07
C ASP A 408 38.43 -14.11 2.71
N ALA A 409 37.86 -13.16 3.45
CA ALA A 409 38.03 -11.73 3.20
C ALA A 409 39.30 -11.20 3.88
N VAL A 410 39.86 -10.10 3.36
CA VAL A 410 41.00 -9.42 4.00
C VAL A 410 40.58 -8.80 5.34
N ASP A 411 39.35 -8.27 5.42
CA ASP A 411 38.74 -7.80 6.66
C ASP A 411 37.60 -8.74 7.06
N ASN A 412 37.74 -9.36 8.24
CA ASN A 412 36.74 -10.27 8.83
C ASN A 412 36.15 -9.71 10.13
N SER A 413 36.29 -8.42 10.40
CA SER A 413 35.92 -7.78 11.68
C SER A 413 34.43 -7.85 12.03
N SER A 414 33.55 -8.29 11.12
CA SER A 414 32.12 -8.45 11.39
C SER A 414 31.50 -9.69 10.71
N CYS A 415 32.31 -10.73 10.46
CA CYS A 415 31.86 -11.91 9.71
C CYS A 415 30.80 -12.76 10.45
N TRP A 416 30.67 -12.60 11.77
CA TRP A 416 29.64 -13.28 12.59
C TRP A 416 28.27 -12.60 12.52
N GLN A 417 28.18 -11.33 12.10
CA GLN A 417 26.95 -10.56 12.17
C GLN A 417 25.79 -11.21 11.40
N PRO A 418 25.97 -11.71 10.15
CA PRO A 418 24.88 -12.36 9.42
C PRO A 418 24.35 -13.63 10.10
N VAL A 419 25.21 -14.35 10.84
CA VAL A 419 24.84 -15.57 11.57
C VAL A 419 24.07 -15.22 12.84
N ILE A 420 24.52 -14.18 13.56
CA ILE A 420 23.85 -13.69 14.76
C ILE A 420 22.46 -13.12 14.40
N ASP A 421 22.40 -12.27 13.37
CA ASP A 421 21.15 -11.68 12.89
C ASP A 421 20.15 -12.75 12.46
N TYR A 422 20.63 -13.82 11.81
CA TYR A 422 19.78 -14.96 11.45
C TYR A 422 19.19 -15.64 12.70
N ILE A 423 20.01 -15.92 13.72
CA ILE A 423 19.55 -16.56 14.96
C ILE A 423 18.55 -15.67 15.69
N ASP A 424 18.87 -14.38 15.84
CA ASP A 424 18.01 -13.42 16.53
C ASP A 424 16.68 -13.21 15.78
N SER A 425 16.71 -13.17 14.45
CA SER A 425 15.50 -13.15 13.62
C SER A 425 14.63 -14.38 13.86
N LYS A 426 15.21 -15.58 14.01
CA LYS A 426 14.42 -16.79 14.35
C LYS A 426 13.85 -16.76 15.75
N PHE A 427 14.56 -16.19 16.72
CA PHE A 427 14.01 -16.00 18.05
C PHE A 427 12.90 -14.94 18.07
N GLU A 428 13.03 -13.87 17.29
CA GLU A 428 12.02 -12.83 17.15
C GLU A 428 10.77 -13.33 16.43
N ASP A 429 10.91 -14.11 15.36
CA ASP A 429 9.80 -14.78 14.68
C ASP A 429 9.01 -15.66 15.66
N PHE A 430 9.73 -16.41 16.51
CA PHE A 430 9.13 -17.29 17.49
C PHE A 430 8.44 -16.50 18.63
N LEU A 431 9.07 -15.44 19.13
CA LEU A 431 8.50 -14.55 20.15
C LEU A 431 7.23 -13.85 19.62
N ASN A 432 7.29 -13.33 18.40
CA ASN A 432 6.14 -12.70 17.73
C ASN A 432 5.00 -13.69 17.54
N ALA A 433 5.32 -14.96 17.22
CA ALA A 433 4.31 -16.01 17.13
C ALA A 433 3.71 -16.36 18.50
N GLU A 434 4.50 -16.38 19.57
CA GLU A 434 4.04 -16.60 20.95
C GLU A 434 3.11 -15.48 21.44
N SER A 435 3.40 -14.23 21.07
CA SER A 435 2.62 -13.04 21.43
C SER A 435 1.28 -12.92 20.67
N ARG A 436 1.05 -13.68 19.59
CA ARG A 436 -0.21 -13.62 18.83
C ARG A 436 -1.38 -14.14 19.67
N VAL A 437 -2.53 -13.45 19.57
CA VAL A 437 -3.78 -13.83 20.26
C VAL A 437 -4.27 -15.21 19.83
N ASN A 438 -4.21 -15.51 18.53
CA ASN A 438 -4.53 -16.83 17.98
C ASN A 438 -3.29 -17.74 17.98
N ARG A 439 -3.07 -18.43 19.10
CA ARG A 439 -1.95 -19.37 19.30
C ARG A 439 -2.18 -20.69 18.56
N ARG A 440 -2.01 -20.71 17.23
CA ARG A 440 -1.86 -21.97 16.49
C ARG A 440 -0.46 -22.54 16.75
N GLN A 441 -0.36 -23.87 16.79
CA GLN A 441 0.91 -24.57 16.97
C GLN A 441 1.80 -24.35 15.73
N MET A 442 2.77 -23.46 15.84
CA MET A 442 3.71 -23.09 14.76
C MET A 442 4.94 -24.02 14.75
N PRO A 443 5.58 -24.21 13.58
CA PRO A 443 6.81 -24.99 13.46
C PRO A 443 8.00 -24.24 14.09
N ASP A 444 8.85 -24.98 14.79
CA ASP A 444 10.04 -24.48 15.46
C ASP A 444 11.20 -24.36 14.46
N ASN A 445 11.43 -23.13 13.96
CA ASN A 445 12.53 -22.81 13.06
C ASN A 445 13.77 -22.27 13.81
N ARG A 446 13.81 -22.32 15.14
CA ARG A 446 14.96 -21.87 15.92
C ARG A 446 16.14 -22.82 15.68
N VAL A 447 17.36 -22.31 15.82
CA VAL A 447 18.58 -23.10 15.67
C VAL A 447 18.84 -23.85 16.97
N HIS A 448 18.80 -25.19 16.94
CA HIS A 448 18.97 -26.00 18.16
C HIS A 448 20.42 -26.35 18.45
N CYS A 449 21.24 -26.44 17.40
CA CYS A 449 22.64 -26.82 17.50
C CYS A 449 23.44 -26.13 16.39
N CYS A 450 24.61 -25.62 16.74
CA CYS A 450 25.62 -25.13 15.81
C CYS A 450 26.84 -26.04 15.85
N LEU A 451 27.16 -26.64 14.71
CA LEU A 451 28.43 -27.35 14.49
C LEU A 451 29.48 -26.34 14.07
N TYR A 452 30.49 -26.16 14.92
CA TYR A 452 31.56 -25.20 14.69
C TYR A 452 32.81 -25.92 14.20
N PHE A 453 33.19 -25.70 12.94
CA PHE A 453 34.33 -26.34 12.30
C PHE A 453 35.60 -25.54 12.54
N ILE A 454 36.54 -26.16 13.23
CA ILE A 454 37.88 -25.64 13.52
C ILE A 454 38.84 -26.24 12.48
N ALA A 455 39.67 -25.39 11.88
CA ALA A 455 40.70 -25.82 10.94
C ALA A 455 41.80 -26.63 11.67
N PRO A 456 42.31 -27.73 11.07
CA PRO A 456 43.37 -28.53 11.67
C PRO A 456 44.73 -27.83 11.51
N SER A 457 45.00 -26.83 12.36
CA SER A 457 46.25 -26.05 12.33
C SER A 457 47.38 -26.67 13.16
N GLY A 458 47.04 -27.46 14.19
CA GLY A 458 48.01 -28.09 15.10
C GLY A 458 48.61 -27.18 16.17
N HIS A 459 48.24 -25.89 16.23
CA HIS A 459 48.82 -24.92 17.18
C HIS A 459 47.84 -24.40 18.24
N GLY A 460 46.55 -24.26 17.90
CA GLY A 460 45.51 -23.69 18.77
C GLY A 460 44.31 -23.15 18.00
N LEU A 461 43.40 -22.45 18.68
CA LEU A 461 42.31 -21.74 18.02
C LEU A 461 42.80 -20.46 17.35
N LYS A 462 42.25 -20.17 16.17
CA LYS A 462 42.48 -18.87 15.55
C LYS A 462 41.82 -17.77 16.39
N PRO A 463 42.42 -16.57 16.50
CA PRO A 463 41.78 -15.44 17.19
C PRO A 463 40.39 -15.11 16.65
N LEU A 464 40.20 -15.28 15.33
CA LEU A 464 38.91 -15.13 14.66
C LEU A 464 37.87 -16.12 15.21
N ASP A 465 38.26 -17.38 15.42
CA ASP A 465 37.37 -18.43 15.89
C ASP A 465 36.97 -18.22 17.35
N THR A 466 37.94 -17.83 18.17
CA THR A 466 37.73 -17.45 19.58
C THR A 466 36.69 -16.34 19.70
N GLU A 467 36.83 -15.29 18.89
CA GLU A 467 35.92 -14.15 18.91
C GLU A 467 34.53 -14.49 18.34
N PHE A 468 34.46 -15.36 17.32
CA PHE A 468 33.20 -15.85 16.77
C PHE A 468 32.42 -16.66 17.82
N MET A 469 33.08 -17.64 18.46
CA MET A 469 32.45 -18.47 19.49
C MET A 469 32.06 -17.67 20.74
N LYS A 470 32.85 -16.65 21.11
CA LYS A 470 32.49 -15.72 22.19
C LYS A 470 31.18 -14.98 21.93
N ARG A 471 30.81 -14.67 20.70
CA ARG A 471 29.50 -14.06 20.44
C ARG A 471 28.38 -15.06 20.29
N LEU A 472 28.70 -16.27 19.81
CA LEU A 472 27.70 -17.28 19.48
C LEU A 472 27.22 -18.09 20.71
N HIS A 473 28.10 -18.31 21.71
CA HIS A 473 27.83 -19.25 22.81
C HIS A 473 26.66 -18.86 23.72
N GLU A 474 26.29 -17.58 23.78
CA GLU A 474 25.12 -17.15 24.55
C GLU A 474 23.79 -17.46 23.85
N LYS A 475 23.81 -17.65 22.52
CA LYS A 475 22.61 -17.71 21.68
C LYS A 475 22.29 -19.11 21.19
N VAL A 476 23.29 -19.98 21.01
CA VAL A 476 23.11 -21.33 20.47
C VAL A 476 24.05 -22.32 21.14
N ASN A 477 23.62 -23.59 21.23
CA ASN A 477 24.45 -24.72 21.64
C ASN A 477 25.58 -24.98 20.63
N ILE A 478 26.82 -24.69 21.01
CA ILE A 478 28.02 -24.89 20.17
C ILE A 478 28.62 -26.27 20.42
N ILE A 479 28.84 -27.03 19.34
CA ILE A 479 29.64 -28.25 19.35
C ILE A 479 30.91 -28.02 18.50
N PRO A 480 32.10 -27.94 19.11
CA PRO A 480 33.35 -27.76 18.38
C PRO A 480 33.79 -29.06 17.71
N LEU A 481 34.07 -28.97 16.40
CA LEU A 481 34.52 -30.07 15.54
C LEU A 481 35.86 -29.72 14.91
N ILE A 482 36.84 -30.62 15.01
CA ILE A 482 38.06 -30.51 14.22
C ILE A 482 37.77 -31.09 12.84
N ALA A 483 37.85 -30.24 11.83
CA ALA A 483 37.61 -30.61 10.44
C ALA A 483 38.83 -31.31 9.85
N LYS A 484 38.62 -32.18 8.85
CA LYS A 484 39.69 -32.91 8.13
C LYS A 484 40.73 -33.51 9.09
N ALA A 485 40.25 -34.24 10.10
CA ALA A 485 41.12 -34.86 11.10
C ALA A 485 42.14 -35.85 10.50
N ASP A 486 41.91 -36.31 9.28
CA ASP A 486 42.83 -37.13 8.47
C ASP A 486 44.13 -36.41 8.08
N THR A 487 44.27 -35.11 8.38
CA THR A 487 45.49 -34.32 8.16
C THR A 487 46.47 -34.35 9.33
N LEU A 488 46.03 -34.79 10.52
CA LEU A 488 46.83 -34.81 11.75
C LEU A 488 47.16 -36.24 12.14
N THR A 489 48.33 -36.46 12.74
CA THR A 489 48.62 -37.75 13.39
C THR A 489 47.78 -37.92 14.66
N PRO A 490 47.58 -39.15 15.18
CA PRO A 490 46.87 -39.37 16.43
C PRO A 490 47.46 -38.61 17.62
N GLU A 491 48.78 -38.50 17.69
CA GLU A 491 49.51 -37.75 18.72
C GLU A 491 49.27 -36.24 18.60
N GLU A 492 49.39 -35.70 17.39
CA GLU A 492 49.11 -34.28 17.10
C GLU A 492 47.65 -33.92 17.39
N CYS A 493 46.71 -34.78 16.99
CA CYS A 493 45.29 -34.61 17.24
C CYS A 493 45.00 -34.57 18.75
N GLN A 494 45.62 -35.44 19.55
CA GLN A 494 45.43 -35.44 20.99
C GLN A 494 46.01 -34.18 21.66
N GLN A 495 47.18 -33.71 21.22
CA GLN A 495 47.76 -32.45 21.70
C GLN A 495 46.89 -31.25 21.32
N PHE A 496 46.43 -31.20 20.07
CA PHE A 496 45.59 -30.13 19.55
C PHE A 496 44.23 -30.06 20.26
N LYS A 497 43.60 -31.21 20.55
CA LYS A 497 42.38 -31.28 21.37
C LYS A 497 42.58 -30.66 22.76
N LYS A 498 43.69 -30.99 23.43
CA LYS A 498 44.02 -30.44 24.76
C LYS A 498 44.23 -28.93 24.71
N GLN A 499 44.94 -28.43 23.70
CA GLN A 499 45.16 -26.99 23.49
C GLN A 499 43.84 -26.25 23.25
N ILE A 500 42.99 -26.75 22.34
CA ILE A 500 41.67 -26.16 22.07
C ILE A 500 40.82 -26.08 23.34
N MET A 501 40.77 -27.15 24.14
CA MET A 501 39.99 -27.14 25.38
C MET A 501 40.55 -26.18 26.44
N ALA A 502 41.88 -26.07 26.53
CA ALA A 502 42.53 -25.10 27.42
C ALA A 502 42.17 -23.65 27.02
N GLU A 503 42.24 -23.33 25.73
CA GLU A 503 41.91 -22.01 25.21
C GLU A 503 40.41 -21.67 25.34
N ILE A 504 39.51 -22.64 25.14
CA ILE A 504 38.07 -22.47 25.37
C ILE A 504 37.80 -22.11 26.84
N HIS A 505 38.47 -22.78 27.76
CA HIS A 505 38.33 -22.54 29.20
C HIS A 505 38.94 -21.18 29.61
N GLU A 506 40.12 -20.84 29.09
CA GLU A 506 40.77 -19.55 29.32
C GLU A 506 39.91 -18.36 28.86
N HIS A 507 39.32 -18.48 27.66
CA HIS A 507 38.45 -17.45 27.09
C HIS A 507 37.02 -17.48 27.62
N LYS A 508 36.69 -18.38 28.56
CA LYS A 508 35.37 -18.56 29.19
C LYS A 508 34.23 -18.80 28.19
N ILE A 509 34.51 -19.52 27.11
CA ILE A 509 33.51 -19.85 26.08
C ILE A 509 32.65 -21.02 26.58
N LYS A 510 31.34 -20.84 26.62
CA LYS A 510 30.40 -21.89 27.03
C LYS A 510 30.03 -22.79 25.86
N ILE A 511 30.69 -23.93 25.74
CA ILE A 511 30.27 -24.98 24.80
C ILE A 511 29.03 -25.71 25.34
N TYR A 512 28.34 -26.48 24.48
CA TYR A 512 27.23 -27.32 24.92
C TYR A 512 27.68 -28.27 26.02
N ASP A 513 27.07 -28.13 27.19
CA ASP A 513 27.28 -29.03 28.31
C ASP A 513 26.09 -29.99 28.42
N PHE A 514 26.40 -31.25 28.68
CA PHE A 514 25.39 -32.28 28.85
C PHE A 514 24.75 -32.11 30.23
N PRO A 515 23.42 -32.08 30.34
CA PRO A 515 22.74 -31.96 31.62
C PRO A 515 23.11 -33.12 32.55
N GLU A 516 23.29 -32.79 33.82
CA GLU A 516 23.55 -33.76 34.87
C GLU A 516 22.31 -34.66 35.06
N THR A 517 22.53 -35.97 35.15
CA THR A 517 21.49 -36.97 35.36
C THR A 517 21.79 -37.75 36.63
N ASP A 518 20.77 -38.06 37.43
CA ASP A 518 20.91 -38.86 38.66
C ASP A 518 21.35 -40.31 38.39
N ASP A 519 21.27 -40.76 37.12
CA ASP A 519 21.70 -42.09 36.69
C ASP A 519 23.22 -42.15 36.47
N GLU A 520 23.94 -42.80 37.39
CA GLU A 520 25.40 -43.00 37.34
C GLU A 520 25.89 -43.64 36.03
N GLU A 521 25.13 -44.59 35.47
CA GLU A 521 25.50 -45.25 34.20
C GLU A 521 25.38 -44.32 32.99
N GLU A 522 24.39 -43.43 32.97
CA GLU A 522 24.23 -42.43 31.90
C GLU A 522 25.30 -41.34 32.04
N MET A 523 25.61 -40.94 33.27
CA MET A 523 26.74 -40.05 33.56
C MET A 523 28.08 -40.61 33.10
N LYS A 524 28.34 -41.92 33.25
CA LYS A 524 29.57 -42.55 32.73
C LYS A 524 29.66 -42.44 31.20
N VAL A 525 28.55 -42.59 30.49
CA VAL A 525 28.49 -42.45 29.02
C VAL A 525 28.74 -41.00 28.62
N ILE A 526 28.12 -40.04 29.34
CA ILE A 526 28.30 -38.61 29.11
C ILE A 526 29.76 -38.20 29.35
N ARG A 527 30.40 -38.65 30.43
CA ARG A 527 31.82 -38.37 30.71
C ARG A 527 32.73 -38.85 29.58
N LYS A 528 32.52 -40.06 29.07
CA LYS A 528 33.28 -40.59 27.92
C LYS A 528 33.16 -39.73 26.67
N ILE A 529 32.01 -39.10 26.44
CA ILE A 529 31.79 -38.19 25.31
C ILE A 529 32.48 -36.84 25.59
N LYS A 530 32.34 -36.30 26.81
CA LYS A 530 33.02 -35.06 27.24
C LYS A 530 34.53 -35.16 27.09
N ASP A 531 35.13 -36.28 27.50
CA ASP A 531 36.57 -36.52 27.41
C ASP A 531 37.11 -36.54 25.96
N ARG A 532 36.23 -36.79 24.98
CA ARG A 532 36.60 -36.81 23.56
C ARG A 532 36.40 -35.48 22.84
N LEU A 533 35.79 -34.49 23.48
CA LEU A 533 35.63 -33.14 22.91
C LEU A 533 36.98 -32.40 22.85
N PRO A 534 37.24 -31.61 21.79
CA PRO A 534 36.45 -31.45 20.57
C PRO A 534 36.52 -32.68 19.65
N LEU A 535 35.43 -32.98 18.93
CA LEU A 535 35.33 -34.20 18.10
C LEU A 535 36.13 -34.05 16.81
N ALA A 536 37.01 -35.01 16.54
CA ALA A 536 37.82 -35.04 15.33
C ALA A 536 37.11 -35.84 14.23
N VAL A 537 36.69 -35.17 13.15
CA VAL A 537 35.81 -35.76 12.14
C VAL A 537 36.40 -35.77 10.74
N VAL A 538 36.06 -36.83 10.01
CA VAL A 538 36.37 -37.00 8.58
C VAL A 538 35.05 -37.23 7.86
N GLY A 539 34.79 -36.47 6.80
CA GLY A 539 33.59 -36.62 5.97
C GLY A 539 33.93 -37.27 4.63
N SER A 540 33.14 -38.27 4.21
CA SER A 540 33.27 -38.90 2.90
C SER A 540 31.92 -39.36 2.35
N ASN A 541 31.69 -39.06 1.07
CA ASN A 541 30.53 -39.56 0.32
C ASN A 541 30.88 -40.81 -0.52
N THR A 542 32.16 -41.17 -0.63
CA THR A 542 32.60 -42.31 -1.43
C THR A 542 32.52 -43.60 -0.63
N ILE A 543 31.90 -44.61 -1.24
CA ILE A 543 31.85 -45.98 -0.70
C ILE A 543 33.00 -46.75 -1.34
N ILE A 544 33.88 -47.29 -0.51
CA ILE A 544 35.05 -48.07 -0.89
C ILE A 544 34.87 -49.48 -0.32
N GLU A 545 35.31 -50.49 -1.05
CA GLU A 545 35.29 -51.87 -0.58
C GLU A 545 36.62 -52.19 0.10
N VAL A 546 36.59 -52.45 1.41
CA VAL A 546 37.75 -52.82 2.22
C VAL A 546 37.43 -54.14 2.89
N ASN A 547 38.28 -55.17 2.70
CA ASN A 547 38.10 -56.50 3.28
C ASN A 547 36.71 -57.14 2.98
N GLY A 548 36.18 -56.93 1.77
CA GLY A 548 34.87 -57.44 1.34
C GLY A 548 33.67 -56.74 1.98
N LYS A 549 33.89 -55.64 2.71
CA LYS A 549 32.84 -54.78 3.28
C LYS A 549 32.82 -53.44 2.56
N ARG A 550 31.63 -53.01 2.14
CA ARG A 550 31.40 -51.68 1.58
C ARG A 550 31.33 -50.68 2.73
N VAL A 551 32.38 -49.89 2.89
CA VAL A 551 32.53 -48.88 3.94
C VAL A 551 32.67 -47.50 3.33
N ARG A 552 32.23 -46.47 4.04
CA ARG A 552 32.44 -45.08 3.60
C ARG A 552 33.81 -44.64 4.06
N GLY A 553 34.61 -44.14 3.13
CA GLY A 553 35.98 -43.78 3.43
C GLY A 553 36.61 -42.90 2.37
N ARG A 554 37.78 -42.35 2.67
CA ARG A 554 38.63 -41.64 1.72
C ARG A 554 39.81 -42.53 1.34
N GLN A 555 40.06 -42.67 0.05
CA GLN A 555 41.21 -43.43 -0.45
C GLN A 555 42.42 -42.50 -0.61
N TYR A 556 43.51 -42.88 0.02
CA TYR A 556 44.82 -42.25 -0.11
C TYR A 556 45.82 -43.23 -0.75
N PRO A 557 46.93 -42.74 -1.30
CA PRO A 557 47.98 -43.62 -1.83
C PRO A 557 48.53 -44.62 -0.81
N TRP A 558 48.51 -44.28 0.48
CA TRP A 558 49.03 -45.09 1.58
C TRP A 558 47.97 -45.90 2.34
N GLY A 559 46.68 -45.75 2.04
CA GLY A 559 45.63 -46.47 2.77
C GLY A 559 44.23 -45.87 2.62
N VAL A 560 43.26 -46.46 3.31
CA VAL A 560 41.86 -46.01 3.31
C VAL A 560 41.47 -45.51 4.69
N ALA A 561 41.04 -44.25 4.77
CA ALA A 561 40.50 -43.66 5.97
C ALA A 561 39.00 -43.92 6.06
N GLU A 562 38.61 -44.96 6.80
CA GLU A 562 37.21 -45.29 7.09
C GLU A 562 36.53 -44.27 8.03
N VAL A 563 35.39 -43.74 7.62
CA VAL A 563 34.62 -42.73 8.40
C VAL A 563 33.78 -43.38 9.50
N ASP A 564 33.36 -44.62 9.32
CA ASP A 564 32.54 -45.35 10.29
C ASP A 564 33.38 -46.08 11.37
N ASN A 565 34.71 -46.05 11.25
CA ASN A 565 35.63 -46.66 12.21
C ASN A 565 35.99 -45.69 13.35
N GLY A 566 35.74 -46.11 14.60
CA GLY A 566 35.98 -45.32 15.81
C GLY A 566 37.46 -45.17 16.20
N GLU A 567 38.36 -45.93 15.57
CA GLU A 567 39.82 -45.76 15.72
C GLU A 567 40.36 -44.67 14.77
N HIS A 568 39.72 -44.46 13.62
CA HIS A 568 40.15 -43.48 12.62
C HIS A 568 39.57 -42.09 12.86
N CYS A 569 38.30 -42.00 13.30
CA CYS A 569 37.68 -40.71 13.60
C CYS A 569 36.51 -40.82 14.60
N ASP A 570 36.18 -39.69 15.22
CA ASP A 570 35.08 -39.60 16.20
C ASP A 570 33.70 -39.37 15.54
N PHE A 571 33.58 -39.60 14.24
CA PHE A 571 32.35 -39.33 13.49
C PHE A 571 31.14 -40.15 14.01
N MET A 572 31.36 -41.39 14.45
CA MET A 572 30.31 -42.21 15.08
C MET A 572 29.79 -41.62 16.38
N ILE A 573 30.65 -40.99 17.16
CA ILE A 573 30.27 -40.33 18.42
C ILE A 573 29.42 -39.11 18.10
N LEU A 574 29.85 -38.28 17.13
CA LEU A 574 29.07 -37.13 16.66
C LEU A 574 27.67 -37.55 16.21
N ARG A 575 27.57 -38.59 15.37
CA ARG A 575 26.29 -39.09 14.85
C ARG A 575 25.38 -39.60 15.96
N ASN A 576 25.91 -40.43 16.86
CA ASN A 576 25.13 -40.96 17.98
C ASN A 576 24.69 -39.86 18.95
N MET A 577 25.54 -38.85 19.17
CA MET A 577 25.22 -37.70 20.02
C MET A 577 24.05 -36.89 19.43
N LEU A 578 24.17 -36.46 18.17
CA LEU A 578 23.20 -35.57 17.51
C LEU A 578 21.87 -36.25 17.22
N ILE A 579 21.88 -37.50 16.75
CA ILE A 579 20.70 -38.15 16.20
C ILE A 579 20.06 -39.11 17.21
N ARG A 580 20.88 -39.87 17.96
CA ARG A 580 20.41 -41.04 18.70
C ARG A 580 20.15 -40.78 20.19
N ASN A 581 20.85 -39.86 20.82
CA ASN A 581 20.81 -39.69 22.28
C ASN A 581 20.37 -38.30 22.74
N HIS A 582 20.91 -37.22 22.16
CA HIS A 582 20.80 -35.87 22.75
C HIS A 582 20.03 -34.85 21.89
N MET A 583 19.32 -35.28 20.85
CA MET A 583 18.56 -34.35 19.99
C MET A 583 17.52 -33.56 20.80
N GLN A 584 16.70 -34.26 21.59
CA GLN A 584 15.67 -33.60 22.39
C GLN A 584 16.28 -32.68 23.45
N ASP A 585 17.42 -33.07 23.99
CA ASP A 585 18.09 -32.29 25.01
C ASP A 585 18.63 -30.96 24.49
N LEU A 586 19.25 -30.96 23.30
CA LEU A 586 19.65 -29.74 22.59
C LEU A 586 18.46 -28.80 22.38
N LYS A 587 17.28 -29.34 22.02
CA LYS A 587 16.06 -28.53 21.88
C LYS A 587 15.62 -27.92 23.22
N ASP A 588 15.67 -28.70 24.30
CA ASP A 588 15.26 -28.25 25.63
C ASP A 588 16.19 -27.14 26.16
N VAL A 589 17.50 -27.28 26.00
CA VAL A 589 18.48 -26.23 26.36
C VAL A 589 18.26 -24.98 25.52
N THR A 590 17.99 -25.14 24.21
CA THR A 590 17.65 -24.01 23.33
C THR A 590 16.42 -23.27 23.83
N ASN A 591 15.39 -23.99 24.26
CA ASN A 591 14.17 -23.38 24.75
C ASN A 591 14.36 -22.71 26.12
N ASN A 592 14.89 -23.44 27.10
CA ASN A 592 14.89 -23.03 28.50
C ASN A 592 16.04 -22.07 28.86
N VAL A 593 17.13 -22.10 28.10
CA VAL A 593 18.31 -21.26 28.35
C VAL A 593 18.39 -20.17 27.29
N HIS A 594 18.64 -20.53 26.03
CA HIS A 594 18.95 -19.53 25.00
C HIS A 594 17.75 -18.64 24.65
N TYR A 595 16.59 -19.25 24.38
CA TYR A 595 15.36 -18.53 24.04
C TYR A 595 14.81 -17.74 25.24
N GLU A 596 14.72 -18.33 26.43
CA GLU A 596 14.28 -17.60 27.63
C GLU A 596 15.21 -16.44 28.00
N ASN A 597 16.54 -16.59 27.83
CA ASN A 597 17.47 -15.47 28.01
C ASN A 597 17.26 -14.36 26.98
N TYR A 598 17.01 -14.72 25.71
CA TYR A 598 16.67 -13.74 24.66
C TYR A 598 15.35 -13.03 24.97
N ARG A 599 14.31 -13.79 25.28
CA ARG A 599 12.98 -13.29 25.65
C ARG A 599 13.04 -12.38 26.87
N SER A 600 13.72 -12.79 27.93
CA SER A 600 13.90 -11.98 29.14
C SER A 600 14.60 -10.67 28.83
N ARG A 601 15.68 -10.68 28.03
CA ARG A 601 16.38 -9.45 27.61
C ARG A 601 15.49 -8.54 26.76
N LYS A 602 14.75 -9.09 25.79
CA LYS A 602 13.89 -8.31 24.90
C LYS A 602 12.69 -7.72 25.65
N LEU A 603 12.06 -8.49 26.55
CA LEU A 603 10.97 -8.01 27.40
C LEU A 603 11.46 -7.02 28.45
N ALA A 604 12.63 -7.26 29.05
CA ALA A 604 13.26 -6.31 29.96
C ALA A 604 13.52 -4.98 29.26
N ALA A 605 14.12 -4.98 28.05
CA ALA A 605 14.34 -3.76 27.28
C ALA A 605 13.05 -2.96 27.00
N VAL A 606 11.93 -3.65 26.77
CA VAL A 606 10.61 -3.00 26.63
C VAL A 606 10.15 -2.36 27.95
N THR A 607 10.45 -2.95 29.11
CA THR A 607 10.12 -2.39 30.43
C THR A 607 11.11 -1.31 30.93
N CYS A 608 12.38 -1.37 30.52
CA CYS A 608 13.45 -0.48 30.99
C CYS A 608 13.54 0.83 30.20
N ASN A 609 12.97 0.93 29.00
CA ASN A 609 12.82 2.22 28.31
C ASN A 609 11.83 3.16 29.02
N GLY A 610 11.20 2.72 30.12
CA GLY A 610 10.46 3.54 31.08
C GLY A 610 11.24 3.95 32.33
N VAL A 611 12.54 3.64 32.46
CA VAL A 611 13.35 3.91 33.66
C VAL A 611 14.82 4.13 33.27
N ASP A 612 15.22 5.40 33.18
CA ASP A 612 16.43 5.99 33.79
C ASP A 612 17.10 7.07 32.91
N ASN A 613 16.99 8.31 33.36
CA ASN A 613 18.07 9.28 33.20
C ASN A 613 18.75 9.45 34.56
N ASN A 614 19.81 8.65 34.77
CA ASN A 614 21.08 8.92 35.50
C ASN A 614 21.02 9.24 37.02
N GLN A 615 21.87 8.73 37.91
CA GLN A 615 23.21 8.15 37.78
C GLN A 615 23.67 7.51 39.12
N ASN A 616 24.56 6.53 39.02
CA ASN A 616 25.62 6.14 39.96
C ASN A 616 25.42 6.23 41.49
N LYS A 617 25.46 5.04 42.11
CA LYS A 617 26.02 4.69 43.45
C LYS A 617 25.64 5.57 44.65
N GLY A 618 24.78 4.99 45.50
CA GLY A 618 24.98 5.01 46.96
C GLY A 618 23.84 5.57 47.80
N LEU A 619 23.05 4.64 48.36
CA LEU A 619 22.52 4.62 49.74
C LEU A 619 21.64 5.81 50.27
N LEU A 620 20.37 5.47 50.56
CA LEU A 620 19.48 5.91 51.64
C LEU A 620 19.00 7.37 51.80
N THR A 621 17.66 7.47 51.89
CA THR A 621 16.77 8.38 52.68
C THR A 621 16.26 9.73 52.14
N LYS A 622 14.92 9.75 52.02
CA LYS A 622 13.88 10.74 52.44
C LYS A 622 13.63 12.08 51.67
N SER A 623 12.31 12.27 51.48
CA SER A 623 11.43 13.48 51.41
C SER A 623 11.39 14.39 50.16
N GLU A 624 10.27 14.26 49.40
CA GLU A 624 9.25 15.25 48.91
C GLU A 624 9.63 16.73 48.56
N PRO A 625 8.80 17.48 47.77
CA PRO A 625 8.20 17.22 46.43
C PRO A 625 8.18 18.48 45.49
N ALA A 626 7.52 18.38 44.31
CA ALA A 626 7.19 19.40 43.26
C ALA A 626 8.26 19.60 42.14
N ASP A 627 7.98 19.61 40.83
CA ASP A 627 6.77 20.01 40.08
C ASP A 627 6.51 19.14 38.82
N ASP A 628 5.25 19.18 38.39
CA ASP A 628 4.51 18.25 37.53
C ASP A 628 4.57 18.60 36.01
N MET A 629 4.56 17.58 35.12
CA MET A 629 4.06 17.75 33.74
C MET A 629 3.54 16.40 33.20
N SER A 630 2.36 16.44 32.58
CA SER A 630 1.41 15.32 32.49
C SER A 630 1.53 14.40 31.26
N PRO A 631 0.96 13.16 31.32
CA PRO A 631 1.20 12.03 30.40
C PRO A 631 0.69 12.18 28.94
N ILE A 632 0.04 13.30 28.60
CA ILE A 632 -0.44 13.55 27.22
C ILE A 632 0.67 14.10 26.32
N GLY A 633 1.65 14.82 26.88
CA GLY A 633 2.77 15.35 26.11
C GLY A 633 3.71 14.25 25.57
N GLN A 634 3.88 13.16 26.31
CA GLN A 634 4.77 12.06 25.93
C GLN A 634 4.24 11.26 24.72
N MET A 635 2.93 11.09 24.60
CA MET A 635 2.32 10.40 23.47
C MET A 635 2.33 11.24 22.19
N GLU A 636 2.29 12.57 22.32
CA GLU A 636 2.47 13.49 21.20
C GLU A 636 3.92 13.57 20.73
N GLU A 637 4.89 13.49 21.66
CA GLU A 637 6.33 13.45 21.36
C GLU A 637 6.70 12.16 20.60
N GLU A 638 6.26 10.99 21.08
CA GLU A 638 6.52 9.70 20.40
C GLU A 638 5.83 9.64 19.02
N ARG A 639 4.60 10.16 18.91
CA ARG A 639 3.91 10.28 17.61
C ARG A 639 4.69 11.21 16.68
N ARG A 640 5.23 12.32 17.18
CA ARG A 640 6.03 13.30 16.42
C ARG A 640 7.35 12.67 15.96
N GLU A 641 8.02 11.90 16.80
CA GLU A 641 9.24 11.17 16.43
C GLU A 641 8.99 10.04 15.42
N HIS A 642 7.93 9.27 15.59
CA HIS A 642 7.55 8.23 14.62
C HIS A 642 7.14 8.84 13.28
N LEU A 643 6.39 9.96 13.29
CA LEU A 643 6.09 10.72 12.08
C LEU A 643 7.35 11.28 11.42
N ALA A 644 8.32 11.77 12.19
CA ALA A 644 9.59 12.26 11.67
C ALA A 644 10.43 11.13 11.04
N LYS A 645 10.47 9.95 11.67
CA LYS A 645 11.13 8.76 11.12
C LYS A 645 10.44 8.24 9.86
N MET A 646 9.10 8.18 9.86
CA MET A 646 8.32 7.78 8.69
C MET A 646 8.51 8.76 7.54
N LYS A 647 8.54 10.07 7.81
CA LYS A 647 8.80 11.11 6.80
C LYS A 647 10.23 11.05 6.25
N LYS A 648 11.22 10.74 7.09
CA LYS A 648 12.60 10.51 6.65
C LYS A 648 12.73 9.26 5.78
N MET A 649 12.07 8.17 6.18
CA MET A 649 12.03 6.93 5.40
C MET A 649 11.28 7.12 4.07
N GLU A 650 10.21 7.92 4.05
CA GLU A 650 9.50 8.31 2.84
C GLU A 650 10.40 9.11 1.89
N GLN A 651 11.17 10.08 2.40
CA GLN A 651 12.14 10.84 1.62
C GLN A 651 13.27 9.97 1.06
N GLU A 652 13.82 9.05 1.86
CA GLU A 652 14.83 8.10 1.40
C GLU A 652 14.27 7.15 0.34
N MET A 653 13.03 6.68 0.52
CA MET A 653 12.36 5.82 -0.45
C MET A 653 12.01 6.56 -1.75
N GLU A 654 11.61 7.83 -1.65
CA GLU A 654 11.32 8.71 -2.79
C GLU A 654 12.60 9.01 -3.59
N GLN A 655 13.73 9.25 -2.92
CA GLN A 655 15.03 9.39 -3.59
C GLN A 655 15.45 8.10 -4.32
N VAL A 656 15.28 6.93 -3.69
CA VAL A 656 15.56 5.64 -4.33
C VAL A 656 14.60 5.39 -5.50
N PHE A 657 13.33 5.79 -5.37
CA PHE A 657 12.35 5.71 -6.43
C PHE A 657 12.71 6.62 -7.61
N GLU A 658 13.05 7.89 -7.37
CA GLU A 658 13.52 8.81 -8.40
C GLU A 658 14.78 8.29 -9.10
N MET A 659 15.73 7.74 -8.35
CA MET A 659 16.96 7.16 -8.93
C MET A 659 16.63 5.96 -9.83
N LYS A 660 15.74 5.07 -9.40
CA LYS A 660 15.27 3.92 -10.21
C LYS A 660 14.43 4.36 -11.42
N VAL A 661 13.61 5.39 -11.28
CA VAL A 661 12.83 5.96 -12.39
C VAL A 661 13.78 6.56 -13.41
N LYS A 662 14.77 7.35 -13.00
CA LYS A 662 15.82 7.88 -13.90
C LYS A 662 16.58 6.77 -14.61
N GLU A 663 16.99 5.72 -13.90
CA GLU A 663 17.65 4.56 -14.50
C GLU A 663 16.77 3.84 -15.53
N LYS A 664 15.47 3.66 -15.22
CA LYS A 664 14.50 3.05 -16.14
C LYS A 664 14.21 3.93 -17.35
N LEU A 665 14.12 5.25 -17.16
CA LEU A 665 13.91 6.22 -18.24
C LEU A 665 15.13 6.23 -19.18
N GLN A 666 16.34 6.13 -18.62
CA GLN A 666 17.57 6.01 -19.38
C GLN A 666 17.58 4.73 -20.21
N LYS A 667 17.25 3.57 -19.60
CA LYS A 667 17.12 2.28 -20.31
C LYS A 667 16.07 2.32 -21.42
N LEU A 668 14.94 3.01 -21.20
CA LEU A 668 13.92 3.23 -22.22
C LEU A 668 14.45 4.04 -23.39
N ARG A 669 15.14 5.15 -23.11
CA ARG A 669 15.78 5.99 -24.14
C ARG A 669 16.83 5.23 -24.96
N ASP A 670 17.65 4.43 -24.29
CA ASP A 670 18.65 3.59 -24.97
C ASP A 670 17.97 2.53 -25.85
N SER A 671 16.87 1.93 -25.37
CA SER A 671 16.09 0.96 -26.15
C SER A 671 15.38 1.59 -27.35
N GLU A 672 14.89 2.82 -27.21
CA GLU A 672 14.27 3.58 -28.30
C GLU A 672 15.30 3.95 -29.37
N ALA A 673 16.49 4.39 -28.96
CA ALA A 673 17.59 4.68 -29.87
C ALA A 673 18.05 3.43 -30.64
N GLU A 674 18.10 2.26 -29.98
CA GLU A 674 18.41 1.01 -30.67
C GLU A 674 17.31 0.59 -31.66
N LEU A 675 16.04 0.76 -31.29
CA LEU A 675 14.92 0.50 -32.18
C LEU A 675 14.96 1.39 -33.43
N GLN A 676 15.26 2.69 -33.25
CA GLN A 676 15.43 3.63 -34.37
C GLN A 676 16.56 3.22 -35.30
N ARG A 677 17.73 2.81 -34.75
CA ARG A 677 18.84 2.29 -35.58
C ARG A 677 18.43 1.06 -36.38
N ARG A 678 17.67 0.13 -35.80
CA ARG A 678 17.16 -1.05 -36.52
C ARG A 678 16.17 -0.65 -37.61
N HIS A 679 15.31 0.33 -37.34
CA HIS A 679 14.34 0.82 -38.31
C HIS A 679 15.04 1.48 -39.52
N GLU A 680 16.09 2.26 -39.25
CA GLU A 680 16.89 2.92 -40.29
C GLU A 680 17.71 1.91 -41.11
N GLN A 681 18.28 0.88 -40.47
CA GLN A 681 18.90 -0.25 -41.17
C GLN A 681 17.90 -0.98 -42.08
N MET A 682 16.70 -1.27 -41.58
CA MET A 682 15.65 -1.94 -42.36
C MET A 682 15.22 -1.08 -43.55
N LYS A 683 15.08 0.23 -43.36
CA LYS A 683 14.76 1.18 -44.43
C LYS A 683 15.84 1.20 -45.51
N ASN A 684 17.12 1.29 -45.13
CA ASN A 684 18.23 1.29 -46.07
C ASN A 684 18.28 -0.03 -46.88
N ASN A 685 18.01 -1.17 -46.24
CA ASN A 685 17.89 -2.45 -46.94
C ASN A 685 16.73 -2.46 -47.93
N LEU A 686 15.57 -1.90 -47.56
CA LEU A 686 14.41 -1.81 -48.46
C LEU A 686 14.72 -0.93 -49.67
N GLU A 687 15.38 0.21 -49.46
CA GLU A 687 15.80 1.12 -50.54
C GLU A 687 16.80 0.46 -51.49
N LEU A 688 17.71 -0.37 -50.97
CA LEU A 688 18.63 -1.16 -51.78
C LEU A 688 17.87 -2.17 -52.64
N GLN A 689 16.92 -2.90 -52.06
CA GLN A 689 16.09 -3.85 -52.80
C GLN A 689 15.25 -3.16 -53.89
N LEU A 690 14.77 -1.95 -53.62
CA LEU A 690 13.98 -1.17 -54.58
C LEU A 690 14.85 -0.75 -55.78
N ARG A 691 16.09 -0.31 -55.55
CA ARG A 691 17.06 -0.03 -56.62
C ARG A 691 17.41 -1.27 -57.43
N GLU A 692 17.65 -2.41 -56.78
CA GLU A 692 17.92 -3.67 -57.48
C GLU A 692 16.73 -4.09 -58.36
N LEU A 693 15.50 -3.90 -57.88
CA LEU A 693 14.29 -4.19 -58.66
C LEU A 693 14.13 -3.23 -59.85
N GLU A 694 14.44 -1.94 -59.68
CA GLU A 694 14.43 -0.97 -60.76
C GLU A 694 15.48 -1.28 -61.84
N GLU A 695 16.69 -1.66 -61.44
CA GLU A 695 17.74 -2.10 -62.37
C GLU A 695 17.31 -3.34 -63.15
N LYS A 696 16.76 -4.36 -62.46
CA LYS A 696 16.22 -5.56 -63.12
C LYS A 696 15.08 -5.23 -64.07
N ARG A 697 14.18 -4.31 -63.69
CA ARG A 697 13.10 -3.86 -64.57
C ARG A 697 13.66 -3.17 -65.82
N ARG A 698 14.67 -2.32 -65.67
CA ARG A 698 15.31 -1.64 -66.80
C ARG A 698 16.01 -2.63 -67.73
N GLN A 699 16.76 -3.58 -67.18
CA GLN A 699 17.36 -4.66 -67.96
C GLN A 699 16.30 -5.46 -68.73
N PHE A 700 15.17 -5.79 -68.09
CA PHE A 700 14.07 -6.49 -68.74
C PHE A 700 13.42 -5.67 -69.87
N GLU A 701 13.27 -4.35 -69.69
CA GLU A 701 12.77 -3.45 -70.75
C GLU A 701 13.75 -3.35 -71.93
N ASP A 702 15.06 -3.28 -71.66
CA ASP A 702 16.10 -3.29 -72.69
C ASP A 702 16.14 -4.64 -73.44
N GLU A 703 16.00 -5.77 -72.74
CA GLU A 703 15.88 -7.10 -73.36
C GLU A 703 14.61 -7.22 -74.20
N LYS A 704 13.48 -6.72 -73.70
CA LYS A 704 12.20 -6.72 -74.43
C LYS A 704 12.30 -5.90 -75.72
N THR A 705 12.87 -4.70 -75.66
CA THR A 705 13.02 -3.85 -76.86
C THR A 705 13.97 -4.47 -77.89
N ASN A 706 15.07 -5.08 -77.45
CA ASN A 706 15.97 -5.85 -78.33
C ASN A 706 15.26 -7.05 -78.97
N TRP A 707 14.46 -7.79 -78.20
CA TRP A 707 13.68 -8.91 -78.71
C TRP A 707 12.63 -8.46 -79.75
N GLU A 708 11.91 -7.35 -79.50
CA GLU A 708 10.97 -6.76 -80.44
C GLU A 708 11.66 -6.28 -81.73
N ALA A 709 12.86 -5.70 -81.63
CA ALA A 709 13.66 -5.31 -82.79
C ALA A 709 14.10 -6.53 -83.61
N GLN A 710 14.55 -7.60 -82.96
CA GLN A 710 14.89 -8.86 -83.63
C GLN A 710 13.68 -9.48 -84.32
N GLN A 711 12.52 -9.51 -83.68
CA GLN A 711 11.25 -9.97 -84.28
C GLN A 711 10.91 -9.16 -85.53
N LYS A 712 11.00 -7.83 -85.48
CA LYS A 712 10.76 -6.96 -86.66
C LYS A 712 11.73 -7.25 -87.81
N ILE A 713 13.01 -7.51 -87.51
CA ILE A 713 14.01 -7.89 -88.53
C ILE A 713 13.67 -9.26 -89.14
N LEU A 714 13.23 -10.22 -88.32
CA LEU A 714 12.81 -11.55 -88.76
C LEU A 714 11.55 -11.49 -89.64
N GLU A 715 10.57 -10.67 -89.25
CA GLU A 715 9.36 -10.40 -90.04
C GLU A 715 9.68 -9.69 -91.36
N ALA A 716 10.58 -8.69 -91.34
CA ALA A 716 11.05 -8.02 -92.55
C ALA A 716 11.75 -9.01 -93.50
N SER A 717 12.60 -9.89 -92.97
CA SER A 717 13.26 -10.96 -93.74
C SER A 717 12.25 -11.94 -94.34
N ARG A 718 11.23 -12.32 -93.57
CA ARG A 718 10.13 -13.20 -94.02
C ARG A 718 9.26 -12.52 -95.08
N ASN A 719 9.04 -11.21 -95.00
CA ASN A 719 8.34 -10.43 -96.01
C ASN A 719 9.15 -10.24 -97.30
N VAL A 720 10.48 -10.11 -97.20
CA VAL A 720 11.38 -10.13 -98.37
C VAL A 720 11.36 -11.50 -99.06
N GLU A 721 11.35 -12.61 -98.31
CA GLU A 721 11.16 -13.95 -98.88
C GLU A 721 9.79 -14.12 -99.56
N LYS A 722 8.70 -13.64 -98.94
CA LYS A 722 7.37 -13.62 -99.56
C LYS A 722 7.32 -12.75 -100.82
N GLY A 723 8.04 -11.63 -100.84
CA GLY A 723 8.18 -10.76 -102.01
C GLY A 723 8.97 -11.40 -103.16
N LYS A 724 10.00 -12.19 -102.85
CA LYS A 724 10.70 -13.02 -103.86
C LYS A 724 9.82 -14.15 -104.40
N LYS A 725 8.99 -14.78 -103.56
CA LYS A 725 8.04 -15.82 -103.99
C LYS A 725 6.86 -15.28 -104.84
N LYS A 726 6.46 -14.02 -104.66
CA LYS A 726 5.44 -13.34 -105.50
C LYS A 726 5.96 -12.84 -106.87
N LYS A 727 7.27 -12.87 -107.13
CA LYS A 727 7.84 -12.60 -108.47
C LYS A 727 8.07 -13.87 -109.30
N ILE A 728 7.68 -15.04 -108.79
CA ILE A 728 7.85 -16.35 -109.45
C ILE A 728 6.47 -16.99 -109.77
N PHE A 729 5.39 -16.21 -109.74
CA PHE A 729 4.07 -16.58 -110.26
C PHE A 729 3.48 -15.45 -111.08
#